data_AF-A0A1A9UUW6-F1
#
_entry.id   AF-A0A1A9UUW6-F1
#
_cell.length_a   1.000
_cell.length_b   1.000
_cell.length_c   1.000
_cell.angle_alpha   90.00
_cell.angle_beta   90.00
_cell.angle_gamma   90.00
#
_symmetry.space_group_name_H-M   'P 1'
#
loop_
_entity.id
_entity.type
_entity.pdbx_description
1 polymer ?
#
loop_
_entity_poly.entity_id
_entity_poly.type
_entity_poly.pdbx_seq_one_letter_code
_entity_poly.pdbx_strand_id
1 'polypeptide(L)'
;MGGSYKKKQRAEKAKVKLKGAKLPKGLNVTKTEFKIRKITIKEQLKDIKYVDGQRQINIKETLNRLKHHGSNFRLESLRKLREVIVNDSLGILGCLNEIIQGVVSMCLDAERDIRRESFKTLSSLLDSLKEVSIAPFFHIISSYLRCAMTHIQPHIQEDSLLMLDVLLDHIPSLVAKHSHKIFQNFLEMISRVRADGDKAGRMLTVNMGKKQTNVKWRSKVLLRLQQMLSNLVSQRKQGKDSRGPFIIRGGKQKNPLIFNAKVPQYYGVKRSCQNNVPCDLSNIFQRPIGENVMAGNAFINEECNQLKSYVDHLMPLLLESWLEVRPQHSSGEGIEHSINSDAAQALKIVLEIIADLWFLIDIHEEQTNNHALSLWFQDQYKDIFALNFMQIGFPYELIDGDKKVNGQENAVNKKRSRKSNLSLLTSCCYNQNISTSYIMCRFFAGNAQTQVEKFACILKYLKGVVDSMDPKREHDYLSILLKALKSLLFTNGLQMLQTHHEGTLLLLKSYVNSFLSHKFGDSISSSTLLLLLCEIVQSSCLYKAYNCQELKEFLEFLPHLLLKSSISESTLLSMVQLAKQQNEVFLSTLKQLLSDVVKNLERIKVNGALDVIEGKKLIINLFYWLNPQSVREEVLREITNNLNEYITDKRLNDYCHYVLTLNFNKSI
;
A
#
# COMPACT_ATOMS: atom_id res chain seq x y z
N MET A 1 63.32 -94.88 -16.33
CA MET A 1 62.41 -93.72 -16.17
C MET A 1 61.07 -93.99 -16.84
N GLY A 2 60.00 -94.30 -16.09
CA GLY A 2 58.67 -94.60 -16.69
C GLY A 2 57.44 -94.50 -15.76
N GLY A 3 57.59 -94.03 -14.52
CA GLY A 3 56.51 -94.01 -13.53
C GLY A 3 55.55 -92.81 -13.63
N SER A 4 56.05 -91.65 -14.05
CA SER A 4 55.27 -90.39 -14.07
C SER A 4 54.19 -90.37 -15.17
N TYR A 5 54.51 -90.92 -16.35
CA TYR A 5 53.59 -90.96 -17.50
C TYR A 5 52.39 -91.89 -17.27
N LYS A 6 52.62 -93.09 -16.71
CA LYS A 6 51.53 -94.02 -16.33
C LYS A 6 50.62 -93.47 -15.23
N LYS A 7 51.16 -92.63 -14.33
CA LYS A 7 50.38 -91.99 -13.25
C LYS A 7 49.46 -90.89 -13.79
N LYS A 8 49.92 -90.10 -14.78
CA LYS A 8 49.12 -89.10 -15.48
C LYS A 8 47.98 -89.73 -16.30
N GLN A 9 48.25 -90.79 -17.06
CA GLN A 9 47.18 -91.49 -17.81
C GLN A 9 46.09 -92.10 -16.91
N ARG A 10 46.46 -92.58 -15.71
CA ARG A 10 45.48 -93.10 -14.74
C ARG A 10 44.62 -92.00 -14.12
N ALA A 11 45.16 -90.79 -13.95
CA ALA A 11 44.43 -89.63 -13.44
C ALA A 11 43.47 -89.04 -14.49
N GLU A 12 43.86 -89.04 -15.78
CA GLU A 12 43.03 -88.56 -16.90
C GLU A 12 41.75 -89.40 -17.11
N LYS A 13 41.76 -90.68 -16.72
CA LYS A 13 40.60 -91.58 -16.80
C LYS A 13 39.90 -91.79 -15.46
N ALA A 14 40.19 -90.97 -14.45
CA ALA A 14 39.60 -91.12 -13.12
C ALA A 14 38.10 -90.79 -13.16
N LYS A 15 37.27 -91.81 -12.92
CA LYS A 15 35.82 -91.63 -12.77
C LYS A 15 35.51 -91.10 -11.36
N VAL A 16 34.73 -90.02 -11.28
CA VAL A 16 34.24 -89.49 -10.00
C VAL A 16 33.29 -90.53 -9.38
N LYS A 17 33.56 -90.92 -8.13
CA LYS A 17 32.73 -91.90 -7.40
C LYS A 17 31.32 -91.32 -7.18
N LEU A 18 30.29 -92.15 -7.41
CA LEU A 18 28.88 -91.80 -7.23
C LEU A 18 28.62 -91.28 -5.81
N LYS A 19 28.27 -90.00 -5.70
CA LYS A 19 27.73 -89.39 -4.48
C LYS A 19 26.33 -88.85 -4.81
N GLY A 20 25.30 -89.62 -4.44
CA GLY A 20 23.90 -89.19 -4.50
C GLY A 20 23.15 -89.42 -5.81
N ALA A 21 21.82 -89.30 -5.73
CA ALA A 21 20.79 -89.90 -6.59
C ALA A 21 20.68 -89.39 -8.06
N LYS A 22 21.64 -88.60 -8.57
CA LYS A 22 21.64 -88.19 -9.99
C LYS A 22 22.93 -88.63 -10.64
N LEU A 23 22.83 -89.48 -11.67
CA LEU A 23 23.99 -89.91 -12.45
C LEU A 23 24.68 -88.68 -13.05
N PRO A 24 26.01 -88.54 -12.89
CA PRO A 24 26.75 -87.46 -13.53
C PRO A 24 26.63 -87.59 -15.05
N LYS A 25 26.37 -86.45 -15.73
CA LYS A 25 26.31 -86.39 -17.19
C LYS A 25 27.63 -86.93 -17.78
N GLY A 26 27.55 -87.61 -18.94
CA GLY A 26 28.72 -88.19 -19.59
C GLY A 26 29.84 -87.17 -19.80
N LEU A 27 31.10 -87.62 -19.76
CA LEU A 27 32.28 -86.75 -19.88
C LEU A 27 32.34 -85.98 -21.21
N ASN A 28 31.59 -86.42 -22.23
CA ASN A 28 31.52 -85.82 -23.55
C ASN A 28 30.34 -84.83 -23.70
N VAL A 29 29.64 -84.50 -22.60
CA VAL A 29 28.49 -83.61 -22.66
C VAL A 29 28.95 -82.16 -22.68
N THR A 30 28.86 -81.54 -23.86
CA THR A 30 29.03 -80.09 -24.04
C THR A 30 27.92 -79.36 -23.27
N LYS A 31 28.29 -78.54 -22.28
CA LYS A 31 27.34 -77.68 -21.57
C LYS A 31 26.99 -76.48 -22.46
N THR A 32 25.79 -76.45 -23.02
CA THR A 32 25.27 -75.36 -23.86
C THR A 32 24.59 -74.24 -23.06
N GLU A 33 24.63 -74.30 -21.73
CA GLU A 33 24.09 -73.27 -20.84
C GLU A 33 25.11 -72.13 -20.69
N PHE A 34 24.93 -71.05 -21.47
CA PHE A 34 25.66 -69.80 -21.27
C PHE A 34 24.69 -68.68 -20.84
N LYS A 35 25.11 -67.85 -19.89
CA LYS A 35 24.32 -66.70 -19.41
C LYS A 35 24.83 -65.44 -20.10
N ILE A 36 24.04 -64.88 -21.02
CA ILE A 36 24.29 -63.56 -21.59
C ILE A 36 23.63 -62.51 -20.70
N ARG A 37 24.41 -61.52 -20.25
CA ARG A 37 23.87 -60.30 -19.60
C ARG A 37 24.02 -59.14 -20.58
N LYS A 38 22.91 -58.43 -20.83
CA LYS A 38 22.92 -57.23 -21.67
C LYS A 38 23.72 -56.13 -20.96
N ILE A 39 24.68 -55.53 -21.67
CA ILE A 39 25.36 -54.32 -21.22
C ILE A 39 24.40 -53.15 -21.47
N THR A 40 23.84 -52.57 -20.40
CA THR A 40 23.04 -51.34 -20.49
C THR A 40 23.97 -50.16 -20.30
N ILE A 41 24.33 -49.50 -21.41
CA ILE A 41 25.09 -48.25 -21.37
C ILE A 41 24.14 -47.16 -20.88
N LYS A 42 24.58 -46.33 -19.92
CA LYS A 42 23.81 -45.15 -19.50
C LYS A 42 23.65 -44.22 -20.71
N GLU A 43 22.43 -43.77 -21.00
CA GLU A 43 22.17 -42.82 -22.09
C GLU A 43 23.08 -41.59 -21.94
N GLN A 44 24.09 -41.46 -22.80
CA GLN A 44 24.96 -40.29 -22.84
C GLN A 44 24.40 -39.34 -23.92
N LEU A 45 23.70 -38.30 -23.45
CA LEU A 45 23.19 -37.13 -24.20
C LEU A 45 22.26 -37.45 -25.40
N LYS A 46 20.97 -37.09 -25.27
CA LYS A 46 20.01 -37.09 -26.40
C LYS A 46 20.44 -36.08 -27.48
N ASP A 47 20.09 -36.37 -28.73
CA ASP A 47 20.29 -35.46 -29.87
C ASP A 47 19.76 -34.06 -29.56
N ILE A 48 20.62 -33.07 -29.77
CA ILE A 48 20.31 -31.66 -29.55
C ILE A 48 19.26 -31.25 -30.58
N LYS A 49 18.04 -30.99 -30.14
CA LYS A 49 16.96 -30.49 -31.01
C LYS A 49 17.22 -29.02 -31.33
N TYR A 50 17.23 -28.68 -32.62
CA TYR A 50 17.30 -27.32 -33.12
C TYR A 50 15.94 -26.94 -33.72
N VAL A 51 15.46 -25.75 -33.41
CA VAL A 51 14.32 -25.10 -34.10
C VAL A 51 14.81 -23.70 -34.49
N ASP A 52 14.67 -23.32 -35.76
CA ASP A 52 15.15 -22.04 -36.33
C ASP A 52 16.63 -21.71 -36.01
N GLY A 53 17.52 -22.70 -36.08
CA GLY A 53 18.95 -22.51 -35.85
C GLY A 53 19.35 -22.26 -34.38
N GLN A 54 18.39 -22.26 -33.45
CA GLN A 54 18.65 -22.12 -32.01
C GLN A 54 18.55 -23.46 -31.28
N ARG A 55 19.48 -23.70 -30.35
CA ARG A 55 19.53 -24.91 -29.52
C ARG A 55 18.35 -24.92 -28.55
N GLN A 56 17.47 -25.92 -28.63
CA GLN A 56 16.34 -26.06 -27.70
C GLN A 56 16.86 -26.32 -26.27
N ILE A 57 16.54 -25.41 -25.34
CA ILE A 57 16.97 -25.52 -23.95
C ILE A 57 16.04 -26.50 -23.23
N ASN A 58 16.61 -27.61 -22.74
CA ASN A 58 15.87 -28.56 -21.91
C ASN A 58 15.79 -28.01 -20.48
N ILE A 59 14.63 -27.46 -20.11
CA ILE A 59 14.36 -26.86 -18.79
C ILE A 59 14.74 -27.83 -17.65
N LYS A 60 14.38 -29.12 -17.76
CA LYS A 60 14.68 -30.12 -16.71
C LYS A 60 16.19 -30.35 -16.54
N GLU A 61 16.94 -30.37 -17.64
CA GLU A 61 18.39 -30.49 -17.59
C GLU A 61 19.04 -29.24 -16.99
N THR A 62 18.58 -28.05 -17.39
CA THR A 62 19.06 -26.77 -16.86
C THR A 62 18.79 -26.66 -15.35
N LEU A 63 17.61 -27.07 -14.87
CA LEU A 63 17.27 -27.10 -13.45
C LEU A 63 18.15 -28.08 -12.66
N ASN A 64 18.47 -29.24 -13.22
CA ASN A 64 19.41 -30.18 -12.59
C ASN A 64 20.82 -29.59 -12.47
N ARG A 65 21.26 -28.80 -13.47
CA ARG A 65 22.57 -28.13 -13.44
C ARG A 65 22.66 -27.01 -12.39
N LEU A 66 21.54 -26.48 -11.90
CA LEU A 66 21.53 -25.56 -10.74
C LEU A 66 22.05 -26.24 -9.45
N LYS A 67 22.04 -27.57 -9.37
CA LYS A 67 22.58 -28.32 -8.21
C LYS A 67 24.03 -28.76 -8.42
N HIS A 68 24.67 -28.34 -9.50
CA HIS A 68 26.05 -28.72 -9.82
C HIS A 68 27.03 -28.08 -8.82
N HIS A 69 28.10 -28.79 -8.45
CA HIS A 69 29.10 -28.30 -7.48
C HIS A 69 29.88 -27.07 -7.99
N GLY A 70 30.13 -26.98 -9.29
CA GLY A 70 30.81 -25.84 -9.92
C GLY A 70 29.92 -24.61 -10.07
N SER A 71 30.36 -23.47 -9.52
CA SER A 71 29.63 -22.19 -9.51
C SER A 71 29.34 -21.64 -10.91
N ASN A 72 30.31 -21.74 -11.84
CA ASN A 72 30.14 -21.31 -13.23
C ASN A 72 28.99 -22.03 -13.93
N PHE A 73 28.82 -23.33 -13.69
CA PHE A 73 27.72 -24.11 -14.28
C PHE A 73 26.36 -23.68 -13.73
N ARG A 74 26.27 -23.39 -12.43
CA ARG A 74 25.04 -22.87 -11.81
C ARG A 74 24.69 -21.48 -12.35
N LEU A 75 25.67 -20.58 -12.43
CA LEU A 75 25.51 -19.23 -12.94
C LEU A 75 25.04 -19.21 -14.41
N GLU A 76 25.68 -20.02 -15.25
CA GLU A 76 25.32 -20.16 -16.67
C GLU A 76 23.92 -20.77 -16.84
N SER A 77 23.54 -21.70 -15.96
CA SER A 77 22.21 -22.30 -15.97
C SER A 77 21.12 -21.31 -15.57
N LEU A 78 21.39 -20.41 -14.61
CA LEU A 78 20.47 -19.30 -14.26
C LEU A 78 20.28 -18.33 -15.43
N ARG A 79 21.36 -17.97 -16.13
CA ARG A 79 21.27 -17.09 -17.32
C ARG A 79 20.44 -17.71 -18.42
N LYS A 80 20.71 -18.97 -18.76
CA LYS A 80 19.93 -19.72 -19.75
C LYS A 80 18.46 -19.84 -19.35
N LEU A 81 18.19 -20.09 -18.07
CA LEU A 81 16.82 -20.16 -17.58
C LEU A 81 16.10 -18.81 -17.71
N ARG A 82 16.79 -17.70 -17.40
CA ARG A 82 16.23 -16.36 -17.61
C ARG A 82 15.93 -16.06 -19.08
N GLU A 83 16.81 -16.45 -19.99
CA GLU A 83 16.58 -16.30 -21.44
C GLU A 83 15.33 -17.07 -21.90
N VAL A 84 15.15 -18.31 -21.42
CA VAL A 84 13.93 -19.09 -21.68
C VAL A 84 12.69 -18.39 -21.13
N ILE A 85 12.78 -17.83 -19.92
CA ILE A 85 11.70 -17.08 -19.27
C ILE A 85 11.22 -15.89 -20.09
N VAL A 86 12.14 -15.13 -20.65
CA VAL A 86 11.82 -13.97 -21.47
C VAL A 86 11.25 -14.37 -22.84
N ASN A 87 11.67 -15.51 -23.38
CA ASN A 87 11.32 -15.91 -24.76
C ASN A 87 10.05 -16.77 -24.87
N ASP A 88 9.68 -17.58 -23.87
CA ASP A 88 8.52 -18.48 -23.92
C ASP A 88 7.76 -18.55 -22.58
N SER A 89 6.89 -17.57 -22.33
CA SER A 89 6.12 -17.47 -21.08
C SER A 89 5.02 -18.54 -20.93
N LEU A 90 4.52 -19.11 -22.04
CA LEU A 90 3.45 -20.13 -22.02
C LEU A 90 3.99 -21.53 -21.73
N GLY A 91 5.15 -21.89 -22.27
CA GLY A 91 5.80 -23.18 -22.02
C GLY A 91 6.23 -23.40 -20.56
N ILE A 92 6.38 -22.31 -19.80
CA ILE A 92 6.88 -22.30 -18.41
C ILE A 92 5.82 -22.71 -17.39
N LEU A 93 4.53 -22.47 -17.70
CA LEU A 93 3.44 -22.73 -16.76
C LEU A 93 3.38 -24.20 -16.31
N GLY A 94 3.71 -25.14 -17.21
CA GLY A 94 3.75 -26.58 -16.91
C GLY A 94 4.88 -27.02 -15.96
N CYS A 95 5.93 -26.22 -15.82
CA CYS A 95 7.10 -26.52 -14.99
C CYS A 95 7.33 -25.47 -13.89
N LEU A 96 6.33 -24.62 -13.61
CA LEU A 96 6.48 -23.42 -12.78
C LEU A 96 6.96 -23.74 -11.36
N ASN A 97 6.45 -24.82 -10.74
CA ASN A 97 6.90 -25.26 -9.42
C ASN A 97 8.40 -25.59 -9.40
N GLU A 98 8.89 -26.36 -10.38
CA GLU A 98 10.30 -26.75 -10.45
C GLU A 98 11.21 -25.54 -10.73
N ILE A 99 10.75 -24.60 -11.55
CA ILE A 99 11.46 -23.37 -11.87
C ILE A 99 11.53 -22.46 -10.64
N ILE A 100 10.41 -22.20 -9.96
CA ILE A 100 10.38 -21.37 -8.76
C ILE A 100 11.28 -21.97 -7.67
N GLN A 101 11.16 -23.28 -7.39
CA GLN A 101 12.02 -23.97 -6.43
C GLN A 101 13.50 -23.87 -6.81
N GLY A 102 13.82 -24.15 -8.08
CA GLY A 102 15.19 -24.09 -8.60
C GLY A 102 15.82 -22.72 -8.48
N VAL A 103 15.12 -21.67 -8.94
CA VAL A 103 15.63 -20.29 -8.93
C VAL A 103 15.72 -19.75 -7.51
N VAL A 104 14.66 -19.91 -6.71
CA VAL A 104 14.61 -19.31 -5.38
C VAL A 104 15.59 -19.98 -4.42
N SER A 105 15.81 -21.30 -4.52
CA SER A 105 16.78 -21.98 -3.65
C SER A 105 18.21 -21.45 -3.77
N MET A 106 18.56 -20.83 -4.91
CA MET A 106 19.87 -20.22 -5.14
C MET A 106 20.09 -18.94 -4.30
N CYS A 107 19.07 -18.41 -3.62
CA CYS A 107 19.25 -17.32 -2.66
C CYS A 107 20.13 -17.71 -1.47
N LEU A 108 20.24 -19.01 -1.18
CA LEU A 108 21.08 -19.58 -0.12
C LEU A 108 22.46 -20.03 -0.61
N ASP A 109 22.82 -19.80 -1.88
CA ASP A 109 24.12 -20.20 -2.41
C ASP A 109 25.26 -19.45 -1.70
N ALA A 110 26.40 -20.13 -1.52
CA ALA A 110 27.59 -19.54 -0.91
C ALA A 110 28.14 -18.38 -1.76
N GLU A 111 28.05 -18.48 -3.09
CA GLU A 111 28.59 -17.51 -4.02
C GLU A 111 27.66 -16.32 -4.24
N ARG A 112 28.18 -15.11 -4.04
CA ARG A 112 27.43 -13.86 -4.18
C ARG A 112 26.84 -13.66 -5.58
N ASP A 113 27.60 -14.00 -6.62
CA ASP A 113 27.16 -13.78 -8.00
C ASP A 113 25.99 -14.70 -8.38
N ILE A 114 25.94 -15.91 -7.83
CA ILE A 114 24.82 -16.84 -8.02
C ILE A 114 23.57 -16.31 -7.34
N ARG A 115 23.68 -15.87 -6.08
CA ARG A 115 22.55 -15.24 -5.37
C ARG A 115 21.99 -14.06 -6.16
N ARG A 116 22.84 -13.15 -6.61
CA ARG A 116 22.42 -11.98 -7.40
C ARG A 116 21.79 -12.34 -8.73
N GLU A 117 22.34 -13.33 -9.43
CA GLU A 117 21.78 -13.78 -10.70
C GLU A 117 20.44 -14.49 -10.50
N SER A 118 20.24 -15.16 -9.36
CA SER A 118 18.97 -15.77 -8.99
C SER A 118 17.88 -14.71 -8.80
N PHE A 119 18.19 -13.57 -8.17
CA PHE A 119 17.23 -12.48 -7.97
C PHE A 119 16.82 -11.82 -9.28
N LYS A 120 17.76 -11.62 -10.21
CA LYS A 120 17.43 -11.13 -11.56
C LYS A 120 16.55 -12.11 -12.33
N THR A 121 16.84 -13.42 -12.19
CA THR A 121 16.07 -14.47 -12.85
C THR A 121 14.66 -14.56 -12.26
N LEU A 122 14.53 -14.41 -10.94
CA LEU A 122 13.25 -14.32 -10.25
C LEU A 122 12.46 -13.08 -10.69
N SER A 123 13.10 -11.92 -10.79
CA SER A 123 12.49 -10.68 -11.30
C SER A 123 11.89 -10.88 -12.70
N SER A 124 12.67 -11.41 -13.66
CA SER A 124 12.15 -11.72 -15.00
C SER A 124 11.02 -12.76 -15.00
N LEU A 125 11.06 -13.74 -14.08
CA LEU A 125 9.98 -14.71 -13.93
C LEU A 125 8.69 -14.04 -13.46
N LEU A 126 8.77 -13.16 -12.46
CA LEU A 126 7.62 -12.45 -11.92
C LEU A 126 7.04 -11.45 -12.93
N ASP A 127 7.88 -10.78 -13.73
CA ASP A 127 7.43 -9.90 -14.83
C ASP A 127 6.65 -10.64 -15.93
N SER A 128 7.03 -11.88 -16.20
CA SER A 128 6.41 -12.70 -17.25
C SER A 128 5.04 -13.28 -16.87
N LEU A 129 4.67 -13.23 -15.58
CA LEU A 129 3.52 -13.95 -15.03
C LEU A 129 2.53 -13.01 -14.34
N LYS A 130 1.24 -13.37 -14.39
CA LYS A 130 0.22 -12.71 -13.57
C LYS A 130 0.33 -13.18 -12.12
N GLU A 131 0.06 -12.29 -11.16
CA GLU A 131 0.09 -12.59 -9.72
C GLU A 131 -0.72 -13.84 -9.35
N VAL A 132 -1.88 -14.04 -9.98
CA VAL A 132 -2.77 -15.20 -9.76
C VAL A 132 -2.05 -16.54 -10.02
N SER A 133 -1.14 -16.59 -10.99
CA SER A 133 -0.37 -17.80 -11.31
C SER A 133 0.74 -18.07 -10.29
N ILE A 134 1.25 -17.03 -9.62
CA ILE A 134 2.34 -17.11 -8.63
C ILE A 134 1.79 -17.44 -7.24
N ALA A 135 0.59 -16.96 -6.91
CA ALA A 135 -0.02 -17.10 -5.59
C ALA A 135 0.03 -18.53 -5.00
N PRO A 136 -0.25 -19.62 -5.75
CA PRO A 136 -0.17 -20.99 -5.21
C PRO A 136 1.24 -21.39 -4.74
N PHE A 137 2.28 -20.84 -5.37
CA PHE A 137 3.68 -21.17 -5.10
C PHE A 137 4.36 -20.18 -4.15
N PHE A 138 3.67 -19.12 -3.74
CA PHE A 138 4.26 -18.06 -2.93
C PHE A 138 4.81 -18.57 -1.58
N HIS A 139 4.21 -19.61 -1.01
CA HIS A 139 4.69 -20.24 0.22
C HIS A 139 6.15 -20.74 0.11
N ILE A 140 6.56 -21.19 -1.09
CA ILE A 140 7.94 -21.62 -1.39
C ILE A 140 8.87 -20.41 -1.34
N ILE A 141 8.49 -19.35 -2.06
CA ILE A 141 9.24 -18.10 -2.16
C ILE A 141 9.44 -17.50 -0.75
N SER A 142 8.35 -17.40 0.01
CA SER A 142 8.34 -16.89 1.38
C SER A 142 9.18 -17.77 2.32
N SER A 143 9.19 -19.09 2.15
CA SER A 143 10.01 -19.98 2.98
C SER A 143 11.49 -19.73 2.78
N TYR A 144 11.96 -19.70 1.53
CA TYR A 144 13.37 -19.46 1.23
C TYR A 144 13.83 -18.06 1.62
N LEU A 145 12.98 -17.05 1.43
CA LEU A 145 13.29 -15.70 1.91
C LEU A 145 13.51 -15.69 3.43
N ARG A 146 12.61 -16.33 4.19
CA ARG A 146 12.74 -16.42 5.65
C ARG A 146 14.01 -17.19 6.06
N CYS A 147 14.31 -18.31 5.40
CA CYS A 147 15.56 -19.03 5.62
C CYS A 147 16.80 -18.17 5.34
N ALA A 148 16.77 -17.32 4.31
CA ALA A 148 17.87 -16.42 3.98
C ALA A 148 18.02 -15.31 5.03
N MET A 149 16.91 -14.73 5.52
CA MET A 149 16.89 -13.72 6.59
C MET A 149 17.45 -14.24 7.92
N THR A 150 17.17 -15.51 8.25
CA THR A 150 17.65 -16.15 9.49
C THR A 150 18.93 -16.97 9.28
N HIS A 151 19.60 -16.82 8.14
CA HIS A 151 20.75 -17.64 7.79
C HIS A 151 21.96 -17.34 8.69
N ILE A 152 22.74 -18.33 9.10
CA ILE A 152 23.89 -18.14 10.01
C ILE A 152 24.95 -17.18 9.41
N GLN A 153 25.09 -17.21 8.09
CA GLN A 153 26.05 -16.41 7.34
C GLN A 153 25.54 -14.97 7.08
N PRO A 154 26.18 -13.90 7.62
CA PRO A 154 25.65 -12.54 7.53
C PRO A 154 25.48 -11.99 6.12
N HIS A 155 26.35 -12.39 5.17
CA HIS A 155 26.26 -11.92 3.79
C HIS A 155 25.06 -12.53 3.03
N ILE A 156 24.55 -13.69 3.45
CA ILE A 156 23.31 -14.27 2.89
C ILE A 156 22.10 -13.51 3.45
N GLN A 157 22.11 -13.18 4.75
CA GLN A 157 21.11 -12.30 5.35
C GLN A 157 21.05 -10.95 4.64
N GLU A 158 22.20 -10.32 4.38
CA GLU A 158 22.28 -9.03 3.68
C GLU A 158 21.71 -9.10 2.25
N ASP A 159 22.11 -10.11 1.47
CA ASP A 159 21.60 -10.30 0.11
C ASP A 159 20.11 -10.72 0.08
N SER A 160 19.57 -11.30 1.17
CA SER A 160 18.13 -11.62 1.27
C SER A 160 17.25 -10.37 1.15
N LEU A 161 17.76 -9.20 1.53
CA LEU A 161 17.07 -7.92 1.34
C LEU A 161 16.88 -7.57 -0.14
N LEU A 162 17.80 -7.99 -1.01
CA LEU A 162 17.67 -7.81 -2.46
C LEU A 162 16.59 -8.74 -3.02
N MET A 163 16.42 -9.93 -2.45
CA MET A 163 15.30 -10.80 -2.80
C MET A 163 13.99 -10.16 -2.36
N LEU A 164 13.92 -9.59 -1.15
CA LEU A 164 12.74 -8.87 -0.67
C LEU A 164 12.38 -7.69 -1.57
N ASP A 165 13.38 -6.92 -2.05
CA ASP A 165 13.17 -5.82 -3.01
C ASP A 165 12.44 -6.32 -4.27
N VAL A 166 12.92 -7.43 -4.86
CA VAL A 166 12.26 -8.06 -6.02
C VAL A 166 10.81 -8.44 -5.72
N LEU A 167 10.51 -8.98 -4.54
CA LEU A 167 9.13 -9.34 -4.21
C LEU A 167 8.23 -8.12 -4.00
N LEU A 168 8.75 -7.05 -3.41
CA LEU A 168 8.01 -5.80 -3.19
C LEU A 168 7.74 -5.07 -4.51
N ASP A 169 8.67 -5.15 -5.48
CA ASP A 169 8.52 -4.51 -6.78
C ASP A 169 7.50 -5.23 -7.69
N HIS A 170 7.50 -6.57 -7.69
CA HIS A 170 6.66 -7.34 -8.64
C HIS A 170 5.38 -7.94 -8.04
N ILE A 171 5.38 -8.34 -6.76
CA ILE A 171 4.23 -9.00 -6.10
C ILE A 171 3.94 -8.47 -4.68
N PRO A 172 3.82 -7.14 -4.50
CA PRO A 172 3.67 -6.49 -3.18
C PRO A 172 2.46 -7.00 -2.37
N SER A 173 1.38 -7.31 -3.07
CA SER A 173 0.14 -7.86 -2.56
C SER A 173 0.30 -9.23 -1.90
N LEU A 174 1.10 -10.14 -2.47
CA LEU A 174 1.34 -11.45 -1.86
C LEU A 174 2.25 -11.35 -0.64
N VAL A 175 3.23 -10.44 -0.67
CA VAL A 175 4.09 -10.14 0.49
C VAL A 175 3.24 -9.62 1.66
N ALA A 176 2.29 -8.72 1.39
CA ALA A 176 1.39 -8.19 2.41
C ALA A 176 0.48 -9.27 3.04
N LYS A 177 -0.06 -10.20 2.25
CA LYS A 177 -0.88 -11.32 2.78
C LYS A 177 -0.13 -12.21 3.77
N HIS A 178 1.17 -12.41 3.56
CA HIS A 178 2.03 -13.23 4.44
C HIS A 178 2.95 -12.40 5.34
N SER A 179 2.60 -11.14 5.56
CA SER A 179 3.43 -10.18 6.30
C SER A 179 3.84 -10.63 7.69
N HIS A 180 2.95 -11.23 8.47
CA HIS A 180 3.22 -11.63 9.86
C HIS A 180 4.59 -12.32 10.03
N LYS A 181 4.87 -13.34 9.20
CA LYS A 181 6.12 -14.11 9.28
C LYS A 181 7.30 -13.41 8.62
N ILE A 182 7.09 -12.71 7.51
CA ILE A 182 8.16 -12.02 6.78
C ILE A 182 8.64 -10.81 7.62
N PHE A 183 7.70 -10.06 8.17
CA PHE A 183 7.93 -8.88 8.99
C PHE A 183 8.66 -9.22 10.29
N GLN A 184 8.24 -10.27 10.99
CA GLN A 184 8.96 -10.70 12.20
C GLN A 184 10.43 -11.05 11.91
N ASN A 185 10.69 -11.91 10.91
CA ASN A 185 12.07 -12.28 10.56
C ASN A 185 12.89 -11.08 10.07
N PHE A 186 12.26 -10.18 9.31
CA PHE A 186 12.88 -8.93 8.88
C PHE A 186 13.27 -8.07 10.08
N LEU A 187 12.36 -7.81 11.02
CA LEU A 187 12.64 -7.05 12.23
C LEU A 187 13.74 -7.68 13.08
N GLU A 188 13.72 -9.00 13.25
CA GLU A 188 14.74 -9.72 13.99
C GLU A 188 16.13 -9.61 13.34
N MET A 189 16.20 -9.70 12.03
CA MET A 189 17.45 -9.53 11.28
C MET A 189 18.01 -8.11 11.40
N ILE A 190 17.14 -7.10 11.28
CA ILE A 190 17.60 -5.70 11.25
C ILE A 190 17.76 -5.09 12.64
N SER A 191 17.35 -5.77 13.71
CA SER A 191 17.42 -5.21 15.06
C SER A 191 17.95 -6.17 16.12
N ARG A 192 18.93 -5.70 16.91
CA ARG A 192 19.51 -6.43 18.04
C ARG A 192 18.92 -5.93 19.36
N VAL A 193 18.66 -6.84 20.29
CA VAL A 193 18.28 -6.51 21.66
C VAL A 193 19.50 -5.95 22.39
N ARG A 194 19.37 -4.80 23.06
CA ARG A 194 20.43 -4.27 23.95
C ARG A 194 20.56 -5.15 25.18
N ALA A 195 21.79 -5.46 25.57
CA ALA A 195 22.09 -6.24 26.77
C ALA A 195 22.43 -5.37 28.01
N ASP A 196 22.41 -4.03 27.89
CA ASP A 196 22.71 -3.11 29.00
C ASP A 196 21.43 -2.51 29.62
N GLY A 197 21.43 -2.39 30.95
CA GLY A 197 20.27 -2.32 31.84
C GLY A 197 19.30 -1.12 31.73
N ASP A 198 18.20 -1.25 32.49
CA ASP A 198 17.02 -0.37 32.71
C ASP A 198 16.28 0.22 31.49
N LYS A 199 16.82 0.10 30.26
CA LYS A 199 16.11 0.41 29.01
C LYS A 199 16.25 -0.75 28.04
N ALA A 200 15.50 -1.82 28.29
CA ALA A 200 15.33 -2.93 27.35
C ALA A 200 14.76 -2.38 26.03
N GLY A 201 15.62 -2.24 25.01
CA GLY A 201 15.26 -1.68 23.72
C GLY A 201 16.01 -2.36 22.59
N ARG A 202 15.44 -2.35 21.38
CA ARG A 202 16.10 -2.87 20.19
C ARG A 202 16.83 -1.74 19.47
N MET A 203 18.02 -2.02 18.94
CA MET A 203 18.79 -1.12 18.06
C MET A 203 18.89 -1.68 16.66
N LEU A 204 18.92 -0.81 15.65
CA LEU A 204 19.19 -1.23 14.28
C LEU A 204 20.61 -1.80 14.18
N THR A 205 20.72 -3.03 13.67
CA THR A 205 21.98 -3.72 13.42
C THR A 205 22.88 -2.83 12.56
N VAL A 206 24.03 -2.45 13.12
CA VAL A 206 25.06 -1.67 12.43
C VAL A 206 25.57 -2.48 11.24
N ASN A 207 25.86 -1.77 10.15
CA ASN A 207 26.19 -2.31 8.83
C ASN A 207 27.08 -3.59 8.89
N MET A 208 26.61 -4.68 8.27
CA MET A 208 27.32 -5.96 8.22
C MET A 208 28.54 -5.94 7.27
N GLY A 209 28.76 -4.87 6.50
CA GLY A 209 29.88 -4.73 5.55
C GLY A 209 30.48 -3.31 5.41
N LYS A 210 31.81 -3.21 5.24
CA LYS A 210 32.59 -1.95 5.33
C LYS A 210 32.40 -0.90 4.20
N LYS A 211 31.45 -1.05 3.27
CA LYS A 211 31.37 -0.22 2.02
C LYS A 211 30.34 0.93 2.02
N GLN A 212 29.46 1.03 3.02
CA GLN A 212 28.40 2.05 3.08
C GLN A 212 28.37 2.73 4.46
N THR A 213 28.02 4.02 4.55
CA THR A 213 27.80 4.68 5.85
C THR A 213 26.60 4.08 6.57
N ASN A 214 26.65 4.02 7.91
CA ASN A 214 25.56 3.47 8.72
C ASN A 214 24.21 4.16 8.43
N VAL A 215 24.23 5.47 8.25
CA VAL A 215 23.05 6.27 7.86
C VAL A 215 22.42 5.77 6.56
N LYS A 216 23.20 5.64 5.47
CA LYS A 216 22.64 5.22 4.17
C LYS A 216 22.20 3.75 4.16
N TRP A 217 22.82 2.91 4.99
CA TRP A 217 22.35 1.53 5.19
C TRP A 217 20.98 1.54 5.89
N ARG A 218 20.86 2.26 7.02
CA ARG A 218 19.60 2.40 7.77
C ARG A 218 18.48 2.96 6.94
N SER A 219 18.71 4.03 6.17
CA SER A 219 17.68 4.61 5.29
C SER A 219 17.16 3.59 4.27
N LYS A 220 18.02 2.73 3.70
CA LYS A 220 17.57 1.66 2.79
C LYS A 220 16.76 0.58 3.50
N VAL A 221 17.16 0.21 4.72
CA VAL A 221 16.43 -0.78 5.51
C VAL A 221 15.06 -0.24 5.92
N LEU A 222 14.99 1.00 6.41
CA LEU A 222 13.73 1.66 6.77
C LEU A 222 12.85 1.89 5.54
N LEU A 223 13.42 2.16 4.36
CA LEU A 223 12.64 2.27 3.13
C LEU A 223 11.92 0.96 2.79
N ARG A 224 12.58 -0.19 2.93
CA ARG A 224 11.94 -1.51 2.74
C ARG A 224 10.83 -1.75 3.75
N LEU A 225 11.07 -1.37 5.01
CA LEU A 225 10.06 -1.44 6.07
C LEU A 225 8.83 -0.59 5.71
N GLN A 226 9.05 0.64 5.26
CA GLN A 226 8.01 1.55 4.79
C GLN A 226 7.24 0.97 3.59
N GLN A 227 7.91 0.36 2.61
CA GLN A 227 7.26 -0.31 1.48
C GLN A 227 6.40 -1.51 1.94
N MET A 228 6.89 -2.31 2.89
CA MET A 228 6.11 -3.42 3.45
C MET A 228 4.84 -2.92 4.17
N LEU A 229 4.98 -1.90 5.01
CA LEU A 229 3.86 -1.32 5.76
C LEU A 229 2.85 -0.61 4.86
N SER A 230 3.30 0.21 3.93
CA SER A 230 2.41 0.89 2.97
C SER A 230 1.65 -0.08 2.08
N ASN A 231 2.27 -1.20 1.67
CA ASN A 231 1.58 -2.29 0.97
C ASN A 231 0.54 -2.98 1.85
N LEU A 232 0.85 -3.21 3.13
CA LEU A 232 -0.12 -3.75 4.10
C LEU A 232 -1.33 -2.83 4.28
N VAL A 233 -1.07 -1.54 4.46
CA VAL A 233 -2.07 -0.48 4.55
C VAL A 233 -2.95 -0.48 3.30
N SER A 234 -2.35 -0.53 2.11
CA SER A 234 -3.07 -0.52 0.84
C SER A 234 -3.96 -1.75 0.65
N GLN A 235 -3.49 -2.94 1.03
CA GLN A 235 -4.30 -4.15 0.99
C GLN A 235 -5.48 -4.10 1.96
N ARG A 236 -5.25 -3.64 3.20
CA ARG A 236 -6.32 -3.51 4.20
C ARG A 236 -7.36 -2.47 3.76
N LYS A 237 -6.94 -1.39 3.07
CA LYS A 237 -7.85 -0.42 2.41
C LYS A 237 -8.68 -1.04 1.30
N GLN A 238 -8.06 -1.77 0.37
CA GLN A 238 -8.81 -2.45 -0.71
C GLN A 238 -9.82 -3.47 -0.16
N GLY A 239 -9.48 -4.15 0.94
CA GLY A 239 -10.43 -4.99 1.66
C GLY A 239 -11.60 -4.22 2.30
N LYS A 240 -11.44 -2.91 2.55
CA LYS A 240 -12.51 -2.00 2.99
C LYS A 240 -13.35 -1.52 1.80
N ASP A 241 -12.73 -1.10 0.71
CA ASP A 241 -13.44 -0.60 -0.49
C ASP A 241 -14.18 -1.73 -1.23
N SER A 242 -13.66 -2.96 -1.22
CA SER A 242 -14.36 -4.16 -1.70
C SER A 242 -15.53 -4.56 -0.80
N ARG A 243 -15.53 -4.10 0.46
CA ARG A 243 -16.67 -4.16 1.38
C ARG A 243 -17.62 -2.97 1.22
N GLY A 244 -17.40 -2.14 0.19
CA GLY A 244 -18.06 -0.86 -0.03
C GLY A 244 -17.65 0.17 1.03
N PRO A 245 -17.86 1.47 0.78
CA PRO A 245 -17.86 2.43 1.87
C PRO A 245 -18.76 1.89 2.97
N PHE A 246 -18.30 1.94 4.21
CA PHE A 246 -19.23 2.08 5.33
C PHE A 246 -19.98 3.40 5.09
N ILE A 247 -20.99 3.32 4.23
CA ILE A 247 -22.09 4.27 4.19
C ILE A 247 -22.56 4.33 5.63
N ILE A 248 -22.58 5.53 6.17
CA ILE A 248 -23.33 5.93 7.35
C ILE A 248 -24.50 4.98 7.52
N ARG A 249 -24.52 4.26 8.64
CA ARG A 249 -25.61 3.43 9.15
C ARG A 249 -26.96 3.89 8.56
N GLY A 250 -27.43 3.17 7.53
CA GLY A 250 -28.54 3.66 6.71
C GLY A 250 -28.72 2.90 5.40
N GLY A 251 -28.88 1.57 5.48
CA GLY A 251 -29.49 0.76 4.41
C GLY A 251 -28.55 0.26 3.30
N LYS A 252 -28.08 -0.99 3.44
CA LYS A 252 -27.72 -1.80 2.26
C LYS A 252 -29.00 -2.05 1.45
N GLN A 253 -28.91 -1.83 0.14
CA GLN A 253 -29.88 -2.19 -0.92
C GLN A 253 -31.29 -2.47 -0.41
N LYS A 254 -32.14 -1.43 -0.42
CA LYS A 254 -33.57 -1.67 -0.45
C LYS A 254 -33.89 -2.32 -1.80
N ASN A 255 -33.99 -3.65 -1.85
CA ASN A 255 -35.24 -4.16 -2.41
C ASN A 255 -36.32 -3.42 -1.63
N PRO A 256 -37.17 -2.59 -2.27
CA PRO A 256 -38.19 -1.87 -1.51
C PRO A 256 -39.00 -2.91 -0.75
N LEU A 257 -38.82 -2.95 0.57
CA LEU A 257 -39.65 -3.72 1.47
C LEU A 257 -41.01 -3.01 1.45
N ILE A 258 -41.90 -3.50 0.59
CA ILE A 258 -43.26 -3.00 0.50
C ILE A 258 -43.97 -3.50 1.77
N PHE A 259 -44.16 -2.59 2.71
CA PHE A 259 -44.95 -2.85 3.90
C PHE A 259 -46.42 -3.03 3.48
N ASN A 260 -47.00 -4.17 3.84
CA ASN A 260 -48.40 -4.48 3.57
C ASN A 260 -49.07 -4.86 4.89
N ALA A 261 -49.87 -3.94 5.43
CA ALA A 261 -50.54 -4.11 6.73
C ALA A 261 -51.55 -5.27 6.78
N LYS A 262 -51.93 -5.84 5.62
CA LYS A 262 -52.93 -6.92 5.53
C LYS A 262 -52.33 -8.33 5.62
N VAL A 263 -51.01 -8.48 5.67
CA VAL A 263 -50.34 -9.79 5.67
C VAL A 263 -49.25 -9.83 6.75
N PRO A 264 -49.14 -10.92 7.54
CA PRO A 264 -48.02 -11.11 8.44
C PRO A 264 -46.70 -11.15 7.67
N GLN A 265 -45.77 -10.26 8.03
CA GLN A 265 -44.47 -10.12 7.38
C GLN A 265 -43.36 -10.59 8.32
N TYR A 266 -42.57 -11.56 7.88
CA TYR A 266 -41.46 -12.13 8.64
C TYR A 266 -40.14 -11.50 8.20
N TYR A 267 -39.46 -10.83 9.13
CA TYR A 267 -38.16 -10.21 8.89
C TYR A 267 -37.06 -11.07 9.52
N GLY A 268 -36.07 -11.47 8.72
CA GLY A 268 -34.95 -12.26 9.22
C GLY A 268 -34.06 -11.42 10.13
N VAL A 269 -33.99 -11.76 11.43
CA VAL A 269 -32.97 -11.24 12.35
C VAL A 269 -31.66 -11.95 12.04
N LYS A 270 -30.83 -11.41 11.12
CA LYS A 270 -29.52 -12.00 10.82
C LYS A 270 -28.48 -11.63 11.88
N ARG A 271 -27.96 -12.64 12.60
CA ARG A 271 -26.57 -12.64 13.06
C ARG A 271 -25.66 -12.67 11.84
N SER A 272 -24.57 -11.91 11.88
CA SER A 272 -23.60 -11.76 10.80
C SER A 272 -22.80 -13.04 10.55
N CYS A 273 -23.34 -14.02 9.83
CA CYS A 273 -22.50 -15.00 9.15
C CYS A 273 -21.86 -14.32 7.94
N GLN A 274 -20.54 -14.11 8.00
CA GLN A 274 -19.69 -13.66 6.90
C GLN A 274 -19.74 -14.71 5.78
N ASN A 275 -20.52 -14.45 4.72
CA ASN A 275 -20.44 -15.24 3.50
C ASN A 275 -19.44 -14.59 2.52
N ASN A 276 -18.57 -15.43 1.97
CA ASN A 276 -17.65 -15.19 0.83
C ASN A 276 -16.38 -14.36 1.09
N VAL A 277 -15.72 -14.54 2.23
CA VAL A 277 -14.25 -14.35 2.25
C VAL A 277 -13.64 -15.68 1.80
N PRO A 278 -12.73 -15.73 0.80
CA PRO A 278 -11.93 -16.93 0.58
C PRO A 278 -11.19 -17.21 1.89
N CYS A 279 -11.63 -18.24 2.62
CA CYS A 279 -10.94 -18.68 3.82
C CYS A 279 -9.57 -19.17 3.39
N ASP A 280 -8.55 -18.35 3.66
CA ASP A 280 -7.18 -18.81 3.57
C ASP A 280 -6.96 -19.89 4.64
N LEU A 281 -7.09 -21.15 4.21
CA LEU A 281 -6.89 -22.33 5.05
C LEU A 281 -5.50 -22.33 5.71
N SER A 282 -4.56 -21.52 5.21
CA SER A 282 -3.24 -21.30 5.80
C SER A 282 -3.28 -20.89 7.26
N ASN A 283 -4.34 -20.19 7.72
CA ASN A 283 -4.47 -19.75 9.12
C ASN A 283 -5.05 -20.84 10.04
N ILE A 284 -5.78 -21.82 9.49
CA ILE A 284 -6.30 -22.96 10.26
C ILE A 284 -5.17 -23.95 10.59
N PHE A 285 -4.20 -24.09 9.68
CA PHE A 285 -3.05 -24.99 9.86
C PHE A 285 -1.84 -24.36 10.57
N GLN A 286 -1.96 -23.12 11.08
CA GLN A 286 -0.88 -22.41 11.77
C GLN A 286 -1.01 -22.35 13.30
N ARG A 287 -2.01 -23.02 13.90
CA ARG A 287 -2.08 -23.13 15.35
C ARG A 287 -0.86 -23.89 15.89
N PRO A 288 -0.14 -23.37 16.90
CA PRO A 288 0.58 -24.23 17.83
C PRO A 288 -0.46 -25.15 18.46
N ILE A 289 -0.22 -26.45 18.42
CA ILE A 289 -1.04 -27.45 19.10
C ILE A 289 -0.95 -27.16 20.60
N GLY A 290 -1.93 -26.46 21.18
CA GLY A 290 -1.81 -26.03 22.58
C GLY A 290 -3.05 -25.45 23.26
N GLU A 291 -3.88 -24.62 22.63
CA GLU A 291 -4.90 -23.87 23.39
C GLU A 291 -6.31 -23.91 22.80
N ASN A 292 -7.23 -24.53 23.55
CA ASN A 292 -8.66 -24.58 23.29
C ASN A 292 -9.33 -23.30 23.83
N VAL A 293 -9.23 -22.19 23.09
CA VAL A 293 -10.00 -20.95 23.39
C VAL A 293 -10.81 -20.52 22.17
N MET A 294 -12.03 -20.01 22.41
CA MET A 294 -12.99 -19.61 21.38
C MET A 294 -12.38 -18.68 20.31
N ALA A 295 -12.51 -19.10 19.06
CA ALA A 295 -11.76 -18.64 17.88
C ALA A 295 -12.05 -17.20 17.39
N GLY A 296 -12.84 -16.40 18.10
CA GLY A 296 -13.11 -15.00 17.72
C GLY A 296 -12.27 -14.00 18.52
N ASN A 297 -12.34 -14.11 19.86
CA ASN A 297 -11.73 -13.13 20.76
C ASN A 297 -10.22 -13.37 20.97
N ALA A 298 -9.76 -14.63 20.83
CA ALA A 298 -8.33 -14.95 20.94
C ALA A 298 -7.51 -14.34 19.80
N PHE A 299 -7.99 -14.46 18.55
CA PHE A 299 -7.30 -13.91 17.38
C PHE A 299 -7.21 -12.38 17.42
N ILE A 300 -8.26 -11.69 17.88
CA ILE A 300 -8.27 -10.23 18.00
C ILE A 300 -7.27 -9.77 19.07
N ASN A 301 -7.23 -10.45 20.22
CA ASN A 301 -6.26 -10.13 21.28
C ASN A 301 -4.82 -10.43 20.84
N GLU A 302 -4.60 -11.50 20.07
CA GLU A 302 -3.29 -11.86 19.53
C GLU A 302 -2.80 -10.87 18.47
N GLU A 303 -3.67 -10.43 17.55
CA GLU A 303 -3.36 -9.37 16.57
C GLU A 303 -3.08 -8.01 17.25
N CYS A 304 -3.87 -7.65 18.29
CA CYS A 304 -3.66 -6.42 19.07
C CYS A 304 -2.31 -6.44 19.79
N ASN A 305 -1.99 -7.53 20.48
CA ASN A 305 -0.72 -7.70 21.20
C ASN A 305 0.46 -7.72 20.23
N GLN A 306 0.27 -8.31 19.05
CA GLN A 306 1.28 -8.29 18.00
C GLN A 306 1.52 -6.89 17.44
N LEU A 307 0.47 -6.13 17.11
CA LEU A 307 0.62 -4.77 16.59
C LEU A 307 1.29 -3.87 17.64
N LYS A 308 0.87 -3.99 18.91
CA LYS A 308 1.50 -3.32 20.04
C LYS A 308 3.00 -3.68 20.13
N SER A 309 3.33 -4.97 20.05
CA SER A 309 4.71 -5.44 20.05
C SER A 309 5.51 -4.85 18.88
N TYR A 310 4.94 -4.77 17.68
CA TYR A 310 5.61 -4.12 16.54
C TYR A 310 5.86 -2.64 16.78
N VAL A 311 4.90 -1.90 17.36
CA VAL A 311 5.09 -0.50 17.73
C VAL A 311 6.20 -0.35 18.76
N ASP A 312 6.19 -1.16 19.82
CA ASP A 312 7.22 -1.18 20.88
C ASP A 312 8.62 -1.42 20.32
N HIS A 313 8.73 -2.31 19.33
CA HIS A 313 10.00 -2.59 18.67
C HIS A 313 10.44 -1.50 17.69
N LEU A 314 9.50 -0.91 16.95
CA LEU A 314 9.81 0.02 15.85
C LEU A 314 10.07 1.43 16.30
N MET A 315 9.26 1.97 17.22
CA MET A 315 9.34 3.37 17.61
C MET A 315 10.74 3.76 18.13
N PRO A 316 11.41 2.98 19.01
CA PRO A 316 12.78 3.28 19.41
C PRO A 316 13.77 3.30 18.23
N LEU A 317 13.65 2.35 17.30
CA LEU A 317 14.51 2.26 16.11
C LEU A 317 14.36 3.48 15.20
N LEU A 318 13.13 3.95 15.02
CA LEU A 318 12.80 5.12 14.21
C LEU A 318 13.34 6.40 14.86
N LEU A 319 13.17 6.53 16.17
CA LEU A 319 13.68 7.65 16.95
C LEU A 319 15.21 7.71 16.88
N GLU A 320 15.91 6.59 17.10
CA GLU A 320 17.37 6.54 17.00
C GLU A 320 17.88 6.89 15.60
N SER A 321 17.19 6.39 14.56
CA SER A 321 17.55 6.68 13.17
C SER A 321 17.39 8.17 12.84
N TRP A 322 16.39 8.84 13.42
CA TRP A 322 16.23 10.28 13.30
C TRP A 322 17.26 11.05 14.12
N LEU A 323 17.49 10.67 15.38
CA LEU A 323 18.45 11.32 16.28
C LEU A 323 19.88 11.30 15.73
N GLU A 324 20.25 10.27 14.95
CA GLU A 324 21.56 10.17 14.30
C GLU A 324 21.78 11.24 13.23
N VAL A 325 20.73 11.67 12.53
CA VAL A 325 20.81 12.58 11.37
C VAL A 325 20.26 13.97 11.64
N ARG A 326 19.55 14.19 12.76
CA ARG A 326 18.99 15.50 13.08
C ARG A 326 20.11 16.53 13.33
N PRO A 327 19.88 17.83 13.06
CA PRO A 327 20.81 18.88 13.46
C PRO A 327 21.11 18.81 14.95
N GLN A 328 22.40 18.71 15.30
CA GLN A 328 22.87 18.82 16.68
C GLN A 328 23.14 20.29 17.00
N HIS A 329 22.92 20.72 18.24
CA HIS A 329 23.16 22.10 18.68
C HIS A 329 24.60 22.51 18.38
N SER A 330 24.82 23.17 17.25
CA SER A 330 25.98 24.02 17.04
C SER A 330 25.59 25.39 17.57
N SER A 331 26.36 25.91 18.52
CA SER A 331 26.19 27.15 19.27
C SER A 331 26.24 28.44 18.43
N GLY A 332 25.60 28.45 17.25
CA GLY A 332 25.42 29.59 16.38
C GLY A 332 23.93 29.75 16.07
N GLU A 333 23.37 30.87 16.49
CA GLU A 333 22.00 31.30 16.21
C GLU A 333 21.78 31.36 14.67
N GLY A 334 21.13 30.35 14.09
CA GLY A 334 20.69 30.39 12.69
C GLY A 334 20.78 29.10 11.86
N ILE A 335 21.43 28.03 12.32
CA ILE A 335 21.62 26.78 11.52
C ILE A 335 20.67 25.64 11.95
N GLU A 336 19.90 25.80 13.02
CA GLU A 336 19.15 24.68 13.63
C GLU A 336 18.01 24.12 12.76
N HIS A 337 17.49 24.88 11.78
CA HIS A 337 16.40 24.47 10.88
C HIS A 337 16.86 23.73 9.63
N SER A 338 18.14 23.84 9.27
CA SER A 338 18.64 23.37 7.99
C SER A 338 19.11 21.92 8.06
N ILE A 339 18.54 21.07 7.22
CA ILE A 339 18.87 19.65 7.11
C ILE A 339 19.47 19.34 5.73
N ASN A 340 20.39 18.38 5.69
CA ASN A 340 20.93 17.88 4.42
C ASN A 340 19.94 16.91 3.74
N SER A 341 20.17 16.59 2.46
CA SER A 341 19.31 15.70 1.68
C SER A 341 19.15 14.29 2.28
N ASP A 342 20.23 13.73 2.83
CA ASP A 342 20.20 12.40 3.47
C ASP A 342 19.32 12.41 4.73
N ALA A 343 19.38 13.47 5.54
CA ALA A 343 18.56 13.67 6.74
C ALA A 343 17.09 13.93 6.38
N ALA A 344 16.82 14.73 5.35
CA ALA A 344 15.47 14.98 4.86
C ALA A 344 14.79 13.69 4.36
N GLN A 345 15.54 12.83 3.67
CA GLN A 345 15.04 11.53 3.22
C GLN A 345 14.79 10.58 4.40
N ALA A 346 15.70 10.53 5.37
CA ALA A 346 15.52 9.72 6.58
C ALA A 346 14.28 10.17 7.38
N LEU A 347 14.11 11.48 7.57
CA LEU A 347 12.94 12.06 8.22
C LEU A 347 11.64 11.67 7.51
N LYS A 348 11.61 11.79 6.18
CA LYS A 348 10.45 11.39 5.37
C LYS A 348 10.06 9.93 5.64
N ILE A 349 11.03 9.01 5.52
CA ILE A 349 10.80 7.58 5.72
C ILE A 349 10.29 7.30 7.15
N VAL A 350 10.91 7.92 8.16
CA VAL A 350 10.51 7.76 9.57
C VAL A 350 9.06 8.20 9.78
N LEU A 351 8.69 9.38 9.28
CA LEU A 351 7.33 9.91 9.43
C LEU A 351 6.29 9.06 8.67
N GLU A 352 6.63 8.57 7.48
CA GLU A 352 5.76 7.66 6.72
C GLU A 352 5.49 6.36 7.48
N ILE A 353 6.53 5.75 8.09
CA ILE A 353 6.36 4.56 8.93
C ILE A 353 5.45 4.85 10.13
N ILE A 354 5.66 5.96 10.83
CA ILE A 354 4.81 6.34 11.98
C ILE A 354 3.35 6.55 11.53
N ALA A 355 3.14 7.18 10.37
CA ALA A 355 1.81 7.38 9.81
C ALA A 355 1.13 6.05 9.40
N ASP A 356 1.89 5.10 8.85
CA ASP A 356 1.39 3.77 8.52
C ASP A 356 1.03 2.96 9.78
N LEU A 357 1.84 3.06 10.85
CA LEU A 357 1.50 2.47 12.15
C LEU A 357 0.19 3.03 12.70
N TRP A 358 0.01 4.36 12.65
CA TRP A 358 -1.25 5.01 13.03
C TRP A 358 -2.42 4.48 12.21
N PHE A 359 -2.24 4.30 10.90
CA PHE A 359 -3.31 3.79 10.03
C PHE A 359 -3.64 2.32 10.33
N LEU A 360 -2.66 1.48 10.65
CA LEU A 360 -2.89 0.10 11.06
C LEU A 360 -3.66 0.03 12.39
N ILE A 361 -3.33 0.92 13.33
CA ILE A 361 -4.09 1.08 14.58
C ILE A 361 -5.54 1.46 14.26
N ASP A 362 -5.78 2.46 13.41
CA ASP A 362 -7.13 2.88 13.02
C ASP A 362 -7.97 1.73 12.44
N ILE A 363 -7.37 0.91 11.56
CA ILE A 363 -8.06 -0.25 10.98
C ILE A 363 -8.44 -1.26 12.06
N HIS A 364 -7.52 -1.57 12.98
CA HIS A 364 -7.77 -2.51 14.06
C HIS A 364 -8.86 -1.97 15.01
N GLU A 365 -8.77 -0.71 15.39
CA GLU A 365 -9.74 -0.04 16.24
C GLU A 365 -11.14 0.03 15.61
N GLU A 366 -11.24 0.27 14.31
CA GLU A 366 -12.51 0.22 13.58
C GLU A 366 -13.12 -1.20 13.56
N GLN A 367 -12.29 -2.25 13.47
CA GLN A 367 -12.75 -3.64 13.48
C GLN A 367 -13.20 -4.12 14.86
N THR A 368 -12.51 -3.69 15.90
CA THR A 368 -12.78 -4.04 17.30
C THR A 368 -13.76 -3.09 17.99
N ASN A 369 -14.02 -1.93 17.40
CA ASN A 369 -14.80 -0.83 17.97
C ASN A 369 -14.27 -0.39 19.36
N ASN A 370 -12.95 -0.20 19.47
CA ASN A 370 -12.23 0.20 20.68
C ASN A 370 -11.14 1.23 20.34
N HIS A 371 -10.79 2.11 21.30
CA HIS A 371 -9.72 3.12 21.19
C HIS A 371 -8.51 2.90 22.11
N ALA A 372 -8.38 1.71 22.71
CA ALA A 372 -7.34 1.44 23.69
C ALA A 372 -5.91 1.52 23.12
N LEU A 373 -5.71 1.14 21.85
CA LEU A 373 -4.38 1.06 21.26
C LEU A 373 -3.88 2.45 20.84
N SER A 374 -4.75 3.31 20.31
CA SER A 374 -4.46 4.70 20.03
C SER A 374 -4.16 5.48 21.30
N LEU A 375 -4.96 5.32 22.36
CA LEU A 375 -4.71 5.95 23.66
C LEU A 375 -3.38 5.49 24.27
N TRP A 376 -3.08 4.19 24.23
CA TRP A 376 -1.79 3.67 24.66
C TRP A 376 -0.64 4.25 23.84
N PHE A 377 -0.79 4.32 22.51
CA PHE A 377 0.26 4.84 21.63
C PHE A 377 0.53 6.33 21.89
N GLN A 378 -0.53 7.10 22.18
CA GLN A 378 -0.41 8.50 22.63
C GLN A 378 0.35 8.61 23.94
N ASP A 379 -0.07 7.86 24.97
CA ASP A 379 0.52 7.91 26.30
C ASP A 379 2.03 7.64 26.27
N GLN A 380 2.46 6.64 25.49
CA GLN A 380 3.86 6.23 25.46
C GLN A 380 4.78 7.17 24.66
N TYR A 381 4.30 7.77 23.57
CA TYR A 381 5.19 8.43 22.60
C TYR A 381 4.88 9.89 22.28
N LYS A 382 3.77 10.47 22.74
CA LYS A 382 3.40 11.87 22.39
C LYS A 382 4.48 12.88 22.79
N ASP A 383 5.01 12.79 24.01
CA ASP A 383 5.97 13.75 24.56
C ASP A 383 7.35 13.54 23.93
N ILE A 384 7.73 12.28 23.72
CA ILE A 384 8.95 11.90 23.02
C ILE A 384 8.92 12.42 21.58
N PHE A 385 7.79 12.29 20.88
CA PHE A 385 7.62 12.79 19.53
C PHE A 385 7.74 14.32 19.50
N ALA A 386 7.01 15.02 20.38
CA ALA A 386 7.01 16.48 20.44
C ALA A 386 8.39 17.05 20.82
N LEU A 387 9.19 16.35 21.62
CA LEU A 387 10.56 16.76 21.97
C LEU A 387 11.52 16.57 20.77
N ASN A 388 11.42 15.46 20.04
CA ASN A 388 12.44 15.09 19.05
C ASN A 388 12.17 15.59 17.62
N PHE A 389 10.91 15.86 17.26
CA PHE A 389 10.52 16.27 15.90
C PHE A 389 10.01 17.72 15.79
N MET A 390 9.64 18.35 16.91
CA MET A 390 9.06 19.70 16.91
C MET A 390 9.91 20.76 17.63
N GLN A 391 10.80 20.35 18.54
CA GLN A 391 11.49 21.33 19.41
C GLN A 391 12.73 21.95 18.76
N ILE A 392 13.48 21.20 17.96
CA ILE A 392 14.70 21.69 17.30
C ILE A 392 14.47 21.66 15.79
N GLY A 393 14.51 22.84 15.17
CA GLY A 393 14.60 22.97 13.73
C GLY A 393 13.29 22.89 12.94
N PHE A 394 12.12 22.71 13.56
CA PHE A 394 10.84 22.74 12.85
C PHE A 394 10.36 24.19 12.62
N PRO A 395 9.89 24.57 11.41
CA PRO A 395 9.88 23.78 10.17
C PRO A 395 11.29 23.60 9.58
N TYR A 396 11.57 22.40 9.06
CA TYR A 396 12.87 22.06 8.48
C TYR A 396 13.03 22.62 7.07
N GLU A 397 14.24 22.98 6.68
CA GLU A 397 14.60 23.48 5.34
C GLU A 397 15.82 22.72 4.79
N LEU A 398 15.91 22.53 3.47
CA LEU A 398 17.11 21.90 2.88
C LEU A 398 18.26 22.90 2.83
N ILE A 399 19.47 22.46 3.19
CA ILE A 399 20.68 23.23 2.94
C ILE A 399 20.83 23.41 1.42
N ASP A 400 20.69 24.64 0.93
CA ASP A 400 20.88 24.99 -0.48
C ASP A 400 22.34 24.68 -0.84
N GLY A 401 22.56 23.71 -1.71
CA GLY A 401 23.91 23.34 -2.16
C GLY A 401 24.50 24.49 -2.98
N ASP A 402 25.44 25.22 -2.37
CA ASP A 402 26.32 26.25 -2.94
C ASP A 402 25.92 26.78 -4.34
N LYS A 403 25.32 27.98 -4.35
CA LYS A 403 25.63 28.94 -5.41
C LYS A 403 27.15 29.12 -5.40
N LYS A 404 27.85 28.45 -6.31
CA LYS A 404 29.28 28.72 -6.57
C LYS A 404 29.44 30.20 -6.87
N VAL A 405 29.99 30.94 -5.91
CA VAL A 405 30.55 32.26 -6.12
C VAL A 405 31.99 32.09 -6.62
N ASN A 406 32.27 32.80 -7.71
CA ASN A 406 33.55 33.08 -8.37
C ASN A 406 34.07 32.09 -9.43
N GLY A 407 34.12 32.58 -10.66
CA GLY A 407 35.26 32.36 -11.55
C GLY A 407 34.97 31.87 -12.96
N GLN A 408 34.65 32.82 -13.84
CA GLN A 408 34.94 32.86 -15.29
C GLN A 408 34.47 31.74 -16.23
N GLU A 409 33.91 32.23 -17.33
CA GLU A 409 33.56 31.55 -18.57
C GLU A 409 34.62 30.54 -19.01
N ASN A 410 34.17 29.32 -19.35
CA ASN A 410 34.60 28.64 -20.56
C ASN A 410 33.68 27.44 -20.83
N ALA A 411 32.92 27.56 -21.92
CA ALA A 411 32.05 26.53 -22.44
C ALA A 411 32.85 25.54 -23.29
N VAL A 412 33.01 24.28 -22.87
CA VAL A 412 33.18 23.13 -23.79
C VAL A 412 32.64 21.82 -23.16
N ASN A 413 31.57 21.31 -23.76
CA ASN A 413 31.15 19.91 -23.92
C ASN A 413 31.67 18.83 -22.95
N LYS A 414 30.75 18.24 -22.16
CA LYS A 414 30.75 16.77 -21.93
C LYS A 414 29.34 16.21 -21.74
N LYS A 415 29.11 15.11 -22.45
CA LYS A 415 27.83 14.48 -22.83
C LYS A 415 27.00 13.96 -21.65
N ARG A 416 25.68 14.17 -21.75
CA ARG A 416 24.61 13.59 -20.93
C ARG A 416 24.66 12.06 -20.95
N SER A 417 24.74 11.43 -19.77
CA SER A 417 24.30 10.05 -19.56
C SER A 417 23.00 10.04 -18.76
N ARG A 418 21.96 9.44 -19.33
CA ARG A 418 20.66 9.19 -18.70
C ARG A 418 20.84 8.42 -17.38
N LYS A 419 20.48 9.05 -16.24
CA LYS A 419 20.17 8.38 -14.97
C LYS A 419 18.94 9.05 -14.35
N SER A 420 17.82 8.33 -14.46
CA SER A 420 16.69 8.22 -13.53
C SER A 420 16.31 9.43 -12.65
N ASN A 421 15.20 10.08 -13.03
CA ASN A 421 14.09 10.59 -12.20
C ASN A 421 14.37 10.99 -10.73
N LEU A 422 15.39 11.82 -10.50
CA LEU A 422 15.62 12.49 -9.22
C LEU A 422 15.80 13.98 -9.48
N SER A 423 14.73 14.63 -9.94
CA SER A 423 14.71 16.07 -10.18
C SER A 423 13.49 16.69 -9.52
N LEU A 424 13.76 17.67 -8.65
CA LEU A 424 12.84 18.57 -7.92
C LEU A 424 12.34 18.07 -6.56
N LEU A 425 13.27 17.80 -5.63
CA LEU A 425 12.99 18.10 -4.22
C LEU A 425 12.91 19.62 -4.08
N THR A 426 11.74 20.15 -3.78
CA THR A 426 11.56 21.55 -3.40
C THR A 426 12.40 21.81 -2.15
N SER A 427 13.19 22.88 -2.15
CA SER A 427 14.10 23.32 -1.07
C SER A 427 13.46 23.42 0.34
N CYS A 428 12.13 23.32 0.44
CA CYS A 428 11.34 23.65 1.63
C CYS A 428 10.79 22.45 2.45
N CYS A 429 11.22 21.20 2.21
CA CYS A 429 10.84 20.01 3.00
C CYS A 429 9.32 19.85 3.29
N TYR A 430 8.45 20.22 2.35
CA TYR A 430 6.99 20.28 2.59
C TYR A 430 6.41 18.95 3.07
N ASN A 431 6.76 17.83 2.43
CA ASN A 431 6.27 16.51 2.82
C ASN A 431 6.60 16.18 4.27
N GLN A 432 7.84 16.42 4.70
CA GLN A 432 8.31 16.14 6.05
C GLN A 432 7.56 17.02 7.05
N ASN A 433 7.55 18.33 6.85
CA ASN A 433 6.96 19.26 7.80
C ASN A 433 5.44 19.09 7.95
N ILE A 434 4.72 18.84 6.84
CA ILE A 434 3.29 18.58 6.85
C ILE A 434 2.99 17.22 7.50
N SER A 435 3.82 16.18 7.24
CA SER A 435 3.69 14.88 7.90
C SER A 435 3.89 14.99 9.41
N THR A 436 4.92 15.73 9.87
CA THR A 436 5.15 16.00 11.28
C THR A 436 3.94 16.70 11.91
N SER A 437 3.39 17.70 11.22
CA SER A 437 2.19 18.42 11.66
C SER A 437 0.98 17.49 11.82
N TYR A 438 0.74 16.61 10.84
CA TYR A 438 -0.34 15.62 10.91
C TYR A 438 -0.15 14.64 12.08
N ILE A 439 1.05 14.09 12.25
CA ILE A 439 1.35 13.12 13.32
C ILE A 439 1.27 13.79 14.70
N MET A 440 1.69 15.05 14.83
CA MET A 440 1.50 15.83 16.06
C MET A 440 0.02 15.93 16.43
N CYS A 441 -0.86 16.18 15.44
CA CYS A 441 -2.30 16.22 15.67
C CYS A 441 -2.87 14.87 16.12
N ARG A 442 -2.30 13.75 15.65
CA ARG A 442 -2.69 12.39 16.04
C ARG A 442 -2.27 12.07 17.48
N PHE A 443 -1.04 12.43 17.86
CA PHE A 443 -0.52 12.19 19.20
C PHE A 443 -1.22 13.03 20.29
N PHE A 444 -1.61 14.26 19.95
CA PHE A 444 -2.26 15.20 20.87
C PHE A 444 -3.75 15.38 20.59
N ALA A 445 -4.41 14.42 19.92
CA ALA A 445 -5.86 14.47 19.74
C ALA A 445 -6.55 14.52 21.11
N GLY A 446 -7.41 15.51 21.34
CA GLY A 446 -8.03 15.75 22.65
C GLY A 446 -7.16 16.48 23.68
N ASN A 447 -5.86 16.65 23.44
CA ASN A 447 -4.90 17.26 24.38
C ASN A 447 -4.06 18.40 23.78
N ALA A 448 -4.56 19.07 22.74
CA ALA A 448 -3.82 20.12 22.03
C ALA A 448 -3.41 21.29 22.96
N GLN A 449 -4.17 21.57 24.02
CA GLN A 449 -3.85 22.63 24.99
C GLN A 449 -2.50 22.45 25.70
N THR A 450 -1.93 21.24 25.71
CA THR A 450 -0.67 20.96 26.40
C THR A 450 0.57 21.45 25.63
N GLN A 451 0.43 21.79 24.34
CA GLN A 451 1.57 22.15 23.46
C GLN A 451 1.26 23.42 22.64
N VAL A 452 0.84 24.48 23.33
CA VAL A 452 0.32 25.73 22.73
C VAL A 452 1.25 26.31 21.66
N GLU A 453 2.52 26.52 22.00
CA GLU A 453 3.50 27.15 21.08
C GLU A 453 3.74 26.32 19.82
N LYS A 454 3.81 24.98 19.96
CA LYS A 454 4.04 24.07 18.84
C LYS A 454 2.85 24.05 17.87
N PHE A 455 1.63 24.05 18.40
CA PHE A 455 0.43 24.11 17.57
C PHE A 455 0.26 25.48 16.88
N ALA A 456 0.63 26.58 17.55
CA ALA A 456 0.69 27.90 16.92
C ALA A 456 1.70 27.92 15.74
N CYS A 457 2.87 27.30 15.91
CA CYS A 457 3.86 27.15 14.84
C CYS A 457 3.32 26.31 13.66
N ILE A 458 2.66 25.17 13.93
CA ILE A 458 2.01 24.34 12.90
C ILE A 458 0.98 25.13 12.11
N LEU A 459 0.09 25.85 12.78
CA LEU A 459 -0.96 26.64 12.13
C LEU A 459 -0.36 27.71 11.22
N LYS A 460 0.66 28.44 11.72
CA LYS A 460 1.38 29.45 10.94
C LYS A 460 2.06 28.84 9.71
N TYR A 461 2.74 27.70 9.87
CA TYR A 461 3.43 27.02 8.78
C TYR A 461 2.44 26.52 7.71
N LEU A 462 1.41 25.79 8.10
CA LEU A 462 0.43 25.24 7.16
C LEU A 462 -0.33 26.35 6.43
N LYS A 463 -0.61 27.48 7.08
CA LYS A 463 -1.17 28.66 6.42
C LYS A 463 -0.23 29.17 5.33
N GLY A 464 1.06 29.29 5.64
CA GLY A 464 2.09 29.69 4.67
C GLY A 464 2.17 28.74 3.47
N VAL A 465 2.11 27.42 3.71
CA VAL A 465 2.06 26.40 2.65
C VAL A 465 0.85 26.64 1.74
N VAL A 466 -0.34 26.74 2.32
CA VAL A 466 -1.59 26.94 1.57
C VAL A 466 -1.56 28.25 0.76
N ASP A 467 -1.09 29.35 1.35
CA ASP A 467 -0.99 30.65 0.67
C ASP A 467 -0.03 30.61 -0.53
N SER A 468 1.05 29.82 -0.42
CA SER A 468 2.11 29.68 -1.44
C SER A 468 1.76 28.74 -2.60
N MET A 469 0.60 28.08 -2.57
CA MET A 469 0.19 27.12 -3.60
C MET A 469 0.05 27.80 -4.96
N ASP A 470 0.57 27.14 -5.98
CA ASP A 470 0.51 27.56 -7.39
C ASP A 470 -0.11 26.43 -8.22
N PRO A 471 -1.21 26.68 -8.97
CA PRO A 471 -1.88 25.64 -9.74
C PRO A 471 -1.03 25.09 -10.89
N LYS A 472 0.03 25.79 -11.29
CA LYS A 472 0.94 25.35 -12.36
C LYS A 472 2.00 24.36 -11.88
N ARG A 473 2.12 24.14 -10.57
CA ARG A 473 3.12 23.25 -9.98
C ARG A 473 2.46 21.95 -9.53
N GLU A 474 3.13 20.83 -9.78
CA GLU A 474 2.75 19.56 -9.17
C GLU A 474 3.15 19.57 -7.69
N HIS A 475 2.21 19.18 -6.83
CA HIS A 475 2.39 19.16 -5.38
C HIS A 475 2.19 17.73 -4.87
N ASP A 476 3.31 17.01 -4.71
CA ASP A 476 3.33 15.63 -4.22
C ASP A 476 2.85 15.48 -2.76
N TYR A 477 2.84 16.58 -2.01
CA TYR A 477 2.41 16.66 -0.60
C TYR A 477 0.91 16.96 -0.38
N LEU A 478 0.10 17.08 -1.43
CA LEU A 478 -1.34 17.39 -1.30
C LEU A 478 -2.11 16.37 -0.45
N SER A 479 -1.80 15.09 -0.60
CA SER A 479 -2.49 14.01 0.10
C SER A 479 -2.28 14.07 1.62
N ILE A 480 -1.06 14.41 2.05
CA ILE A 480 -0.74 14.56 3.48
C ILE A 480 -1.21 15.93 4.01
N LEU A 481 -1.21 16.97 3.18
CA LEU A 481 -1.80 18.26 3.53
C LEU A 481 -3.30 18.12 3.84
N LEU A 482 -4.05 17.39 3.02
CA LEU A 482 -5.45 17.10 3.28
C LEU A 482 -5.65 16.41 4.64
N LYS A 483 -4.80 15.44 4.99
CA LYS A 483 -4.86 14.76 6.30
C LYS A 483 -4.59 15.73 7.46
N ALA A 484 -3.58 16.60 7.32
CA ALA A 484 -3.26 17.61 8.32
C ALA A 484 -4.41 18.62 8.49
N LEU A 485 -4.94 19.17 7.39
CA LEU A 485 -6.09 20.08 7.40
C LEU A 485 -7.33 19.42 8.00
N LYS A 486 -7.64 18.18 7.62
CA LYS A 486 -8.76 17.42 8.20
C LYS A 486 -8.60 17.19 9.70
N SER A 487 -7.38 16.95 10.17
CA SER A 487 -7.13 16.79 11.60
C SER A 487 -7.32 18.09 12.37
N LEU A 488 -6.83 19.22 11.85
CA LEU A 488 -6.85 20.51 12.53
C LEU A 488 -8.19 21.24 12.41
N LEU A 489 -8.81 21.25 11.23
CA LEU A 489 -10.00 22.06 10.93
C LEU A 489 -11.31 21.29 11.08
N PHE A 490 -11.29 19.96 11.03
CA PHE A 490 -12.50 19.14 11.16
C PHE A 490 -12.48 18.30 12.43
N THR A 491 -11.54 17.35 12.55
CA THR A 491 -11.52 16.37 13.64
C THR A 491 -11.32 17.04 15.01
N ASN A 492 -10.32 17.92 15.12
CA ASN A 492 -10.02 18.67 16.35
C ASN A 492 -10.48 20.14 16.25
N GLY A 493 -11.28 20.51 15.26
CA GLY A 493 -11.58 21.91 14.93
C GLY A 493 -12.15 22.73 16.08
N LEU A 494 -13.09 22.17 16.85
CA LEU A 494 -13.68 22.84 18.02
C LEU A 494 -12.65 23.09 19.12
N GLN A 495 -11.79 22.10 19.40
CA GLN A 495 -10.73 22.23 20.40
C GLN A 495 -9.69 23.26 19.96
N MET A 496 -9.29 23.21 18.68
CA MET A 496 -8.34 24.16 18.10
C MET A 496 -8.88 25.59 18.11
N LEU A 497 -10.18 25.79 17.93
CA LEU A 497 -10.82 27.10 18.07
C LEU A 497 -10.82 27.62 19.51
N GLN A 498 -10.88 26.74 20.50
CA GLN A 498 -10.82 27.11 21.91
C GLN A 498 -9.40 27.50 22.35
N THR A 499 -8.38 26.76 21.89
CA THR A 499 -6.99 26.95 22.32
C THR A 499 -6.18 27.89 21.41
N HIS A 500 -6.49 27.91 20.11
CA HIS A 500 -5.75 28.63 19.07
C HIS A 500 -6.71 29.33 18.09
N HIS A 501 -7.61 30.14 18.64
CA HIS A 501 -8.70 30.77 17.89
C HIS A 501 -8.23 31.47 16.60
N GLU A 502 -7.30 32.43 16.74
CA GLU A 502 -6.82 33.25 15.62
C GLU A 502 -6.11 32.42 14.55
N GLY A 503 -5.15 31.57 14.94
CA GLY A 503 -4.38 30.75 14.00
C GLY A 503 -5.26 29.76 13.24
N THR A 504 -6.24 29.15 13.90
CA THR A 504 -7.17 28.20 13.27
C THR A 504 -8.08 28.90 12.26
N LEU A 505 -8.60 30.09 12.61
CA LEU A 505 -9.40 30.89 11.69
C LEU A 505 -8.58 31.35 10.48
N LEU A 506 -7.37 31.86 10.68
CA LEU A 506 -6.51 32.32 9.59
C LEU A 506 -6.15 31.18 8.62
N LEU A 507 -5.91 29.97 9.14
CA LEU A 507 -5.69 28.79 8.32
C LEU A 507 -6.94 28.41 7.50
N LEU A 508 -8.12 28.39 8.13
CA LEU A 508 -9.37 28.10 7.44
C LEU A 508 -9.64 29.11 6.32
N LYS A 509 -9.48 30.41 6.60
CA LYS A 509 -9.67 31.48 5.62
C LYS A 509 -8.71 31.36 4.44
N SER A 510 -7.42 31.14 4.72
CA SER A 510 -6.42 30.88 3.69
C SER A 510 -6.77 29.66 2.84
N TYR A 511 -7.26 28.59 3.46
CA TYR A 511 -7.70 27.37 2.78
C TYR A 511 -8.89 27.62 1.84
N VAL A 512 -9.93 28.28 2.32
CA VAL A 512 -11.12 28.61 1.51
C VAL A 512 -10.74 29.55 0.37
N ASN A 513 -9.98 30.62 0.64
CA ASN A 513 -9.58 31.59 -0.38
C ASN A 513 -8.69 30.94 -1.45
N SER A 514 -7.78 30.05 -1.05
CA SER A 514 -6.93 29.31 -1.99
C SER A 514 -7.74 28.32 -2.84
N PHE A 515 -8.81 27.76 -2.29
CA PHE A 515 -9.75 26.94 -3.04
C PHE A 515 -10.55 27.76 -4.06
N LEU A 516 -11.15 28.87 -3.63
CA LEU A 516 -11.95 29.76 -4.48
C LEU A 516 -11.11 30.40 -5.60
N SER A 517 -9.84 30.70 -5.34
CA SER A 517 -8.88 31.21 -6.33
C SER A 517 -8.25 30.12 -7.22
N HIS A 518 -8.76 28.88 -7.16
CA HIS A 518 -8.30 27.74 -7.97
C HIS A 518 -6.82 27.37 -7.79
N LYS A 519 -6.19 27.71 -6.65
CA LYS A 519 -4.75 27.44 -6.43
C LYS A 519 -4.38 25.96 -6.37
N PHE A 520 -5.35 25.07 -6.14
CA PHE A 520 -5.14 23.62 -6.05
C PHE A 520 -5.24 22.87 -7.40
N GLY A 521 -5.58 23.57 -8.49
CA GLY A 521 -5.78 22.97 -9.82
C GLY A 521 -6.99 22.02 -9.91
N ASP A 522 -7.14 21.34 -11.06
CA ASP A 522 -8.26 20.43 -11.37
C ASP A 522 -7.97 18.94 -11.07
N SER A 523 -7.11 18.67 -10.09
CA SER A 523 -6.72 17.30 -9.73
C SER A 523 -7.78 16.57 -8.89
N ILE A 524 -7.71 15.23 -8.83
CA ILE A 524 -8.53 14.41 -7.89
C ILE A 524 -8.37 14.91 -6.46
N SER A 525 -7.16 15.30 -6.06
CA SER A 525 -6.86 15.88 -4.74
C SER A 525 -7.65 17.16 -4.46
N SER A 526 -7.88 18.00 -5.47
CA SER A 526 -8.72 19.20 -5.38
C SER A 526 -10.17 18.85 -5.03
N SER A 527 -10.71 17.78 -5.63
CA SER A 527 -12.05 17.30 -5.28
C SER A 527 -12.13 16.82 -3.83
N THR A 528 -11.10 16.15 -3.32
CA THR A 528 -11.07 15.72 -1.91
C THR A 528 -10.92 16.88 -0.92
N LEU A 529 -10.25 17.97 -1.33
CA LEU A 529 -10.18 19.21 -0.56
C LEU A 529 -11.56 19.90 -0.51
N LEU A 530 -12.27 19.99 -1.64
CA LEU A 530 -13.66 20.46 -1.66
C LEU A 530 -14.54 19.66 -0.69
N LEU A 531 -14.41 18.33 -0.69
CA LEU A 531 -15.19 17.47 0.19
C LEU A 531 -14.89 17.74 1.67
N LEU A 532 -13.65 18.05 2.04
CA LEU A 532 -13.33 18.46 3.41
C LEU A 532 -14.03 19.78 3.79
N LEU A 533 -14.07 20.77 2.89
CA LEU A 533 -14.83 22.00 3.14
C LEU A 533 -16.33 21.70 3.31
N CYS A 534 -16.87 20.79 2.50
CA CYS A 534 -18.25 20.31 2.64
C CYS A 534 -18.49 19.64 4.00
N GLU A 535 -17.59 18.76 4.46
CA GLU A 535 -17.68 18.13 5.78
C GLU A 535 -17.71 19.18 6.92
N ILE A 536 -16.89 20.24 6.81
CA ILE A 536 -16.85 21.33 7.79
C ILE A 536 -18.19 22.08 7.83
N VAL A 537 -18.73 22.50 6.69
CA VAL A 537 -20.00 23.26 6.64
C VAL A 537 -21.22 22.41 6.99
N GLN A 538 -21.17 21.08 6.76
CA GLN A 538 -22.24 20.15 7.14
C GLN A 538 -22.29 19.89 8.64
N SER A 539 -21.20 20.13 9.37
CA SER A 539 -21.19 20.03 10.84
C SER A 539 -21.77 21.31 11.44
N SER A 540 -22.99 21.22 11.98
CA SER A 540 -23.65 22.40 12.58
C SER A 540 -22.85 23.04 13.72
N CYS A 541 -22.09 22.25 14.49
CA CYS A 541 -21.27 22.78 15.57
C CYS A 541 -20.06 23.55 15.03
N LEU A 542 -19.34 22.97 14.05
CA LEU A 542 -18.16 23.60 13.46
C LEU A 542 -18.52 24.83 12.64
N TYR A 543 -19.55 24.75 11.79
CA TYR A 543 -19.98 25.87 10.97
C TYR A 543 -20.34 27.11 11.81
N LYS A 544 -21.10 26.91 12.90
CA LYS A 544 -21.44 27.97 13.85
C LYS A 544 -20.23 28.48 14.64
N ALA A 545 -19.29 27.60 14.99
CA ALA A 545 -18.09 27.99 15.73
C ALA A 545 -17.10 28.78 14.87
N TYR A 546 -16.96 28.45 13.58
CA TYR A 546 -16.08 29.16 12.67
C TYR A 546 -16.62 30.53 12.25
N ASN A 547 -17.93 30.61 11.95
CA ASN A 547 -18.67 31.84 11.65
C ASN A 547 -17.87 32.91 10.86
N CYS A 548 -17.30 32.52 9.72
CA CYS A 548 -16.49 33.42 8.88
C CYS A 548 -17.14 33.69 7.52
N GLN A 549 -16.81 34.83 6.92
CA GLN A 549 -17.37 35.28 5.65
C GLN A 549 -16.92 34.37 4.50
N GLU A 550 -15.69 33.89 4.54
CA GLU A 550 -15.08 33.04 3.53
C GLU A 550 -15.87 31.72 3.38
N LEU A 551 -16.38 31.15 4.48
CA LEU A 551 -17.26 29.97 4.40
C LEU A 551 -18.63 30.27 3.76
N LYS A 552 -19.15 31.50 3.91
CA LYS A 552 -20.38 31.92 3.22
C LYS A 552 -20.13 32.05 1.72
N GLU A 553 -19.03 32.69 1.31
CA GLU A 553 -18.61 32.78 -0.09
C GLU A 553 -18.42 31.38 -0.71
N PHE A 554 -17.87 30.42 0.04
CA PHE A 554 -17.79 29.04 -0.39
C PHE A 554 -19.18 28.38 -0.60
N LEU A 555 -20.12 28.61 0.32
CA LEU A 555 -21.50 28.10 0.19
C LEU A 555 -22.23 28.72 -1.01
N GLU A 556 -21.99 30.00 -1.29
CA GLU A 556 -22.49 30.68 -2.49
C GLU A 556 -21.85 30.10 -3.76
N PHE A 557 -20.56 29.78 -3.73
CA PHE A 557 -19.84 29.18 -4.86
C PHE A 557 -20.36 27.78 -5.23
N LEU A 558 -20.75 26.95 -4.24
CA LEU A 558 -21.10 25.55 -4.47
C LEU A 558 -22.18 25.35 -5.56
N PRO A 559 -23.36 25.99 -5.53
CA PRO A 559 -24.37 25.87 -6.59
C PRO A 559 -23.87 26.21 -7.99
N HIS A 560 -22.89 27.10 -8.15
CA HIS A 560 -22.33 27.44 -9.47
C HIS A 560 -21.59 26.27 -10.12
N LEU A 561 -21.16 25.26 -9.35
CA LEU A 561 -20.58 24.03 -9.91
C LEU A 561 -21.59 23.24 -10.78
N LEU A 562 -22.90 23.42 -10.57
CA LEU A 562 -23.96 22.82 -11.39
C LEU A 562 -24.04 23.42 -12.81
N LEU A 563 -23.37 24.55 -13.04
CA LEU A 563 -23.27 25.19 -14.37
C LEU A 563 -22.04 24.71 -15.16
N LYS A 564 -21.13 23.94 -14.55
CA LYS A 564 -19.96 23.39 -15.23
C LYS A 564 -20.35 22.22 -16.15
N SER A 565 -19.43 21.83 -17.02
CA SER A 565 -19.61 20.69 -17.95
C SER A 565 -19.60 19.33 -17.24
N SER A 566 -19.00 19.24 -16.05
CA SER A 566 -18.99 18.02 -15.24
C SER A 566 -18.91 18.30 -13.75
N ILE A 567 -19.44 17.37 -12.96
CA ILE A 567 -19.42 17.38 -11.49
C ILE A 567 -19.27 15.96 -10.96
N SER A 568 -18.63 15.78 -9.80
CA SER A 568 -18.54 14.46 -9.15
C SER A 568 -19.81 14.13 -8.35
N GLU A 569 -20.20 12.86 -8.34
CA GLU A 569 -21.33 12.38 -7.54
C GLU A 569 -21.13 12.67 -6.04
N SER A 570 -19.91 12.53 -5.52
CA SER A 570 -19.58 12.84 -4.11
C SER A 570 -19.86 14.30 -3.73
N THR A 571 -19.60 15.23 -4.66
CA THR A 571 -19.91 16.66 -4.48
C THR A 571 -21.41 16.89 -4.48
N LEU A 572 -22.14 16.26 -5.40
CA LEU A 572 -23.61 16.34 -5.44
C LEU A 572 -24.25 15.79 -4.18
N LEU A 573 -23.80 14.64 -3.67
CA LEU A 573 -24.30 14.09 -2.40
C LEU A 573 -24.05 15.03 -1.23
N SER A 574 -22.92 15.75 -1.25
CA SER A 574 -22.60 16.77 -0.26
C SER A 574 -23.53 17.98 -0.33
N MET A 575 -23.88 18.43 -1.55
CA MET A 575 -24.90 19.46 -1.78
C MET A 575 -26.30 19.02 -1.35
N VAL A 576 -26.68 17.77 -1.62
CA VAL A 576 -27.96 17.21 -1.17
C VAL A 576 -28.04 17.21 0.35
N GLN A 577 -26.93 16.91 1.04
CA GLN A 577 -26.88 16.97 2.50
C GLN A 577 -27.06 18.41 3.02
N LEU A 578 -26.44 19.40 2.39
CA LEU A 578 -26.63 20.81 2.73
C LEU A 578 -28.07 21.28 2.49
N ALA A 579 -28.69 20.85 1.39
CA ALA A 579 -30.09 21.14 1.08
C ALA A 579 -31.04 20.54 2.14
N LYS A 580 -30.79 19.29 2.55
CA LYS A 580 -31.53 18.63 3.65
C LYS A 580 -31.38 19.34 4.99
N GLN A 581 -30.21 19.91 5.25
CA GLN A 581 -29.93 20.69 6.47
C GLN A 581 -30.53 22.10 6.43
N GLN A 582 -31.22 22.49 5.36
CA GLN A 582 -31.83 23.81 5.19
C GLN A 582 -30.81 24.95 5.34
N ASN A 583 -29.61 24.78 4.79
CA ASN A 583 -28.60 25.84 4.80
C ASN A 583 -29.08 27.04 3.96
N GLU A 584 -29.37 28.16 4.62
CA GLU A 584 -30.00 29.33 3.99
C GLU A 584 -29.16 29.94 2.87
N VAL A 585 -27.84 30.09 3.09
CA VAL A 585 -26.92 30.70 2.12
C VAL A 585 -26.90 29.87 0.84
N PHE A 586 -26.64 28.56 0.96
CA PHE A 586 -26.62 27.63 -0.17
C PHE A 586 -27.95 27.60 -0.94
N LEU A 587 -29.09 27.51 -0.24
CA LEU A 587 -30.40 27.44 -0.87
C LEU A 587 -30.78 28.75 -1.57
N SER A 588 -30.38 29.89 -1.02
CA SER A 588 -30.63 31.20 -1.61
C SER A 588 -29.95 31.37 -2.97
N THR A 589 -28.69 30.93 -3.08
CA THR A 589 -27.94 30.95 -4.35
C THR A 589 -28.44 29.89 -5.31
N LEU A 590 -28.73 28.68 -4.82
CA LEU A 590 -29.31 27.61 -5.64
C LEU A 590 -30.63 28.05 -6.30
N LYS A 591 -31.47 28.77 -5.57
CA LYS A 591 -32.72 29.35 -6.10
C LYS A 591 -32.44 30.33 -7.25
N GLN A 592 -31.45 31.20 -7.12
CA GLN A 592 -31.12 32.17 -8.17
C GLN A 592 -30.66 31.48 -9.46
N LEU A 593 -29.99 30.33 -9.34
CA LEU A 593 -29.45 29.57 -10.46
C LEU A 593 -30.42 28.54 -11.06
N LEU A 594 -31.65 28.44 -10.56
CA LEU A 594 -32.62 27.40 -10.98
C LEU A 594 -32.78 27.31 -12.51
N SER A 595 -33.01 28.45 -13.18
CA SER A 595 -33.22 28.49 -14.64
C SER A 595 -31.98 28.01 -15.41
N ASP A 596 -30.80 28.47 -15.00
CA ASP A 596 -29.55 28.14 -15.69
C ASP A 596 -29.14 26.68 -15.47
N VAL A 597 -29.38 26.13 -14.28
CA VAL A 597 -29.12 24.72 -13.98
C VAL A 597 -30.03 23.81 -14.81
N VAL A 598 -31.31 24.14 -14.94
CA VAL A 598 -32.25 23.36 -15.77
C VAL A 598 -31.82 23.37 -17.24
N LYS A 599 -31.38 24.53 -17.77
CA LYS A 599 -30.83 24.63 -19.13
C LYS A 599 -29.54 23.83 -19.33
N ASN A 600 -28.69 23.73 -18.31
CA ASN A 600 -27.44 22.95 -18.36
C ASN A 600 -27.62 21.46 -18.06
N LEU A 601 -28.79 21.04 -17.54
CA LEU A 601 -29.02 19.68 -17.04
C LEU A 601 -28.75 18.59 -18.10
N GLU A 602 -29.08 18.86 -19.36
CA GLU A 602 -28.84 17.89 -20.42
C GLU A 602 -27.35 17.70 -20.73
N ARG A 603 -26.57 18.78 -20.61
CA ARG A 603 -25.15 18.86 -21.00
C ARG A 603 -24.20 18.41 -19.90
N ILE A 604 -24.56 18.60 -18.64
CA ILE A 604 -23.70 18.29 -17.50
C ILE A 604 -23.48 16.78 -17.35
N LYS A 605 -22.22 16.38 -17.13
CA LYS A 605 -21.82 15.00 -16.85
C LYS A 605 -21.61 14.77 -15.36
N VAL A 606 -22.26 13.75 -14.79
CA VAL A 606 -22.06 13.36 -13.39
C VAL A 606 -21.07 12.20 -13.31
N ASN A 607 -19.85 12.49 -12.87
CA ASN A 607 -18.78 11.52 -12.77
C ASN A 607 -18.96 10.67 -11.50
N GLY A 608 -19.03 9.34 -11.66
CA GLY A 608 -19.17 8.37 -10.56
C GLY A 608 -20.58 7.79 -10.39
N ALA A 609 -21.59 8.38 -11.02
CA ALA A 609 -22.97 7.89 -10.93
C ALA A 609 -23.15 6.51 -11.59
N LEU A 610 -24.06 5.70 -11.04
CA LEU A 610 -24.44 4.37 -11.55
C LEU A 610 -25.00 4.43 -12.98
N ASP A 611 -25.77 5.47 -13.27
CA ASP A 611 -26.36 5.75 -14.57
C ASP A 611 -26.44 7.27 -14.79
N VAL A 612 -26.39 7.70 -16.05
CA VAL A 612 -26.46 9.11 -16.47
C VAL A 612 -27.74 9.76 -15.96
N ILE A 613 -28.86 9.03 -16.03
CA ILE A 613 -30.17 9.53 -15.58
C ILE A 613 -30.17 9.72 -14.06
N GLU A 614 -29.68 8.75 -13.29
CA GLU A 614 -29.66 8.83 -11.83
C GLU A 614 -28.77 9.98 -11.33
N GLY A 615 -27.63 10.21 -11.97
CA GLY A 615 -26.79 11.38 -11.68
C GLY A 615 -27.53 12.70 -11.91
N LYS A 616 -28.24 12.85 -13.04
CA LYS A 616 -29.02 14.05 -13.35
C LYS A 616 -30.24 14.21 -12.42
N LYS A 617 -30.87 13.12 -11.98
CA LYS A 617 -31.93 13.16 -10.96
C LYS A 617 -31.43 13.73 -9.63
N LEU A 618 -30.20 13.42 -9.21
CA LEU A 618 -29.62 13.99 -7.99
C LEU A 618 -29.53 15.52 -8.04
N ILE A 619 -29.23 16.09 -9.22
CA ILE A 619 -29.20 17.54 -9.43
C ILE A 619 -30.59 18.14 -9.21
N ILE A 620 -31.60 17.57 -9.87
CA ILE A 620 -32.98 18.08 -9.79
C ILE A 620 -33.57 17.91 -8.38
N ASN A 621 -33.19 16.85 -7.67
CA ASN A 621 -33.60 16.62 -6.30
C ASN A 621 -33.11 17.71 -5.32
N LEU A 622 -32.11 18.51 -5.67
CA LEU A 622 -31.71 19.66 -4.85
C LEU A 622 -32.83 20.69 -4.76
N PHE A 623 -33.58 20.90 -5.84
CA PHE A 623 -34.65 21.89 -5.89
C PHE A 623 -35.88 21.48 -5.09
N TYR A 624 -36.08 20.19 -4.81
CA TYR A 624 -37.15 19.70 -3.92
C TYR A 624 -37.10 20.33 -2.50
N TRP A 625 -35.90 20.73 -2.06
CA TRP A 625 -35.66 21.30 -0.74
C TRP A 625 -35.82 22.82 -0.69
N LEU A 626 -36.12 23.48 -1.82
CA LEU A 626 -36.46 24.90 -1.82
C LEU A 626 -37.83 25.12 -1.16
N ASN A 627 -37.95 26.19 -0.37
CA ASN A 627 -39.21 26.58 0.24
C ASN A 627 -40.21 26.99 -0.87
N PRO A 628 -41.44 26.46 -0.90
CA PRO A 628 -42.47 26.78 -1.91
C PRO A 628 -42.76 28.28 -2.06
N GLN A 629 -42.75 29.02 -0.95
CA GLN A 629 -43.00 30.47 -0.96
C GLN A 629 -41.83 31.29 -1.50
N SER A 630 -40.67 30.66 -1.68
CA SER A 630 -39.45 31.37 -2.04
C SER A 630 -39.32 31.59 -3.54
N VAL A 631 -39.86 30.74 -4.42
CA VAL A 631 -39.69 30.88 -5.88
C VAL A 631 -40.93 31.54 -6.49
N ARG A 632 -40.75 32.58 -7.32
CA ARG A 632 -41.88 33.22 -8.00
C ARG A 632 -42.57 32.21 -8.92
N GLU A 633 -43.89 32.12 -8.79
CA GLU A 633 -44.72 31.18 -9.55
C GLU A 633 -44.55 31.34 -11.07
N GLU A 634 -44.37 32.58 -11.54
CA GLU A 634 -44.11 32.92 -12.95
C GLU A 634 -42.85 32.26 -13.50
N VAL A 635 -41.74 32.30 -12.73
CA VAL A 635 -40.44 31.72 -13.13
C VAL A 635 -40.54 30.21 -13.22
N LEU A 636 -41.25 29.58 -12.27
CA LEU A 636 -41.46 28.14 -12.30
C LEU A 636 -42.36 27.74 -13.48
N ARG A 637 -43.42 28.50 -13.80
CA ARG A 637 -44.27 28.23 -14.97
C ARG A 637 -43.51 28.38 -16.27
N GLU A 638 -42.68 29.42 -16.41
CA GLU A 638 -41.84 29.63 -17.59
C GLU A 638 -40.86 28.47 -17.80
N ILE A 639 -40.13 28.06 -16.75
CA ILE A 639 -39.21 26.93 -16.82
C ILE A 639 -39.96 25.65 -17.18
N THR A 640 -41.08 25.39 -16.51
CA THR A 640 -41.88 24.17 -16.69
C THR A 640 -42.45 24.07 -18.11
N ASN A 641 -42.89 25.18 -18.71
CA ASN A 641 -43.41 25.20 -20.08
C ASN A 641 -42.30 24.98 -21.13
N ASN A 642 -41.08 25.40 -20.83
CA ASN A 642 -39.94 25.32 -21.75
C ASN A 642 -39.04 24.08 -21.52
N LEU A 643 -39.38 23.17 -20.59
CA LEU A 643 -38.57 21.97 -20.28
C LEU A 643 -38.29 21.10 -21.52
N ASN A 644 -39.28 20.99 -22.42
CA ASN A 644 -39.17 20.24 -23.68
C ASN A 644 -38.14 20.82 -24.67
N GLU A 645 -37.79 22.10 -24.54
CA GLU A 645 -36.74 22.73 -25.35
C GLU A 645 -35.34 22.43 -24.81
N TYR A 646 -35.23 22.12 -23.52
CA TYR A 646 -33.94 21.96 -22.83
C TYR A 646 -33.54 20.50 -22.61
N ILE A 647 -34.51 19.58 -22.44
CA ILE A 647 -34.27 18.18 -22.11
C ILE A 647 -34.91 17.28 -23.17
N THR A 648 -34.07 16.56 -23.92
CA THR A 648 -34.53 15.68 -25.00
C THR A 648 -34.93 14.30 -24.48
N ASP A 649 -34.33 13.84 -23.37
CA ASP A 649 -34.71 12.59 -22.71
C ASP A 649 -36.06 12.72 -22.01
N LYS A 650 -37.08 12.02 -22.54
CA LYS A 650 -38.45 12.05 -22.02
C LYS A 650 -38.55 11.62 -20.55
N ARG A 651 -37.78 10.63 -20.09
CA ARG A 651 -37.83 10.13 -18.70
C ARG A 651 -37.29 11.16 -17.72
N LEU A 652 -36.19 11.83 -18.10
CA LEU A 652 -35.61 12.90 -17.30
C LEU A 652 -36.53 14.12 -17.29
N ASN A 653 -37.12 14.47 -18.43
CA ASN A 653 -38.05 15.58 -18.57
C ASN A 653 -39.30 15.38 -17.70
N ASP A 654 -39.95 14.20 -17.77
CA ASP A 654 -41.10 13.83 -16.92
C ASP A 654 -40.76 13.94 -15.42
N TYR A 655 -39.55 13.49 -15.03
CA TYR A 655 -39.08 13.59 -13.65
C TYR A 655 -38.81 15.04 -13.21
N CYS A 656 -38.25 15.87 -14.09
CA CYS A 656 -38.06 17.30 -13.82
C CYS A 656 -39.40 18.01 -13.61
N HIS A 657 -40.37 17.75 -14.49
CA HIS A 657 -41.74 18.22 -14.34
C HIS A 657 -42.31 17.80 -12.98
N TYR A 658 -42.18 16.54 -12.59
CA TYR A 658 -42.69 16.03 -11.31
C TYR A 658 -42.08 16.75 -10.11
N VAL A 659 -40.75 16.91 -10.04
CA VAL A 659 -40.09 17.55 -8.88
C VAL A 659 -40.41 19.05 -8.80
N LEU A 660 -40.45 19.75 -9.93
CA LEU A 660 -40.76 21.18 -9.96
C LEU A 660 -42.23 21.46 -9.63
N THR A 661 -43.17 20.61 -10.10
CA THR A 661 -44.60 20.72 -9.77
C THR A 661 -44.94 20.30 -8.33
N LEU A 662 -44.20 19.37 -7.73
CA LEU A 662 -44.33 19.07 -6.32
C LEU A 662 -44.05 20.29 -5.43
N ASN A 663 -43.13 21.17 -5.83
CA ASN A 663 -42.89 22.41 -5.10
C ASN A 663 -44.03 23.42 -5.23
N PHE A 664 -44.76 23.46 -6.36
CA PHE A 664 -45.99 24.24 -6.51
C PHE A 664 -47.09 23.80 -5.54
N ASN A 665 -47.27 22.49 -5.37
CA ASN A 665 -48.37 21.97 -4.57
C ASN A 665 -48.12 21.99 -3.05
N LYS A 666 -46.89 22.29 -2.61
CA LYS A 666 -46.57 22.49 -1.19
C LYS A 666 -46.89 23.92 -0.70
N SER A 667 -47.15 24.88 -1.59
CA SER A 667 -47.55 26.26 -1.24
C SER A 667 -49.05 26.45 -1.05
N ILE A 668 -49.85 25.40 -1.31
CA ILE A 668 -51.28 25.29 -0.99
C ILE A 668 -51.38 24.47 0.29
#